data_AF-A0A5E7A4W8-F1
#
_entry.id   AF-A0A5E7A4W8-F1
#
_cell.length_a   1.000
_cell.length_b   1.000
_cell.length_c   1.000
_cell.angle_alpha   90.00
_cell.angle_beta   90.00
_cell.angle_gamma   90.00
#
_symmetry.space_group_name_H-M   'P 1'
#
loop_
_entity.id
_entity.type
_entity.pdbx_description
1 polymer ?
#
loop_
_entity_poly.entity_id
_entity_poly.type
_entity_poly.pdbx_seq_one_letter_code
_entity_poly.pdbx_strand_id
1 'polypeptide(L)'
;MDIITTQHPVSMDARPEWFEHANAADRQHYLALERDLESSEAELAKLLGHFASVRVYARYIASYLLNNEFGSDLDPDRIMTSISHVFEVGSKTLVQQDERTLTELFLYGLHDQGQRYEITFKGEDLPTGLTRQWLEDALEEDVRAAYGAEIRSHYLRPAVIRAMGEVLKQRLALTAFTAKIQGHLGENFERIMGAIAGDADLTLECLQLHEKNRPLKDVMVVRNRNGQGEWLLYAPGSPGGRDWYQCVNLRGVGIAIGEWTQQQKGRDYLTWQSHALDREAITGYLKQVEAKPTLWIGVIPAPNPYIDNAVLNSSVSNVRAWLVSNEEAMTPYGYRTATTIERQYFARLNTELRALHTVAVREGGFISYEKFSYNLIKERLGQLLAEHGEYTPLNPDHIVVEMSPNEKMTLTQLIIKEYKFEVVDNPRNPLYPRLILTNDHPPLKALTIQGIANWSRTLRPGEKYIDMLRSIYLDMNNSETAFKRSIHFEIQQRQMQVAIMSELFQGRLLKDKYDRLRELVHTLSSIDTIPMNPMGEYPNEVLHNALFQFHIEGRLVEGVFVFRLLKDMLVEEFLYTPDAPDGRCLRPMSEFVLAVKERGLGDYFYRRVRYTDQRVVGTYITELELNSNFTDAPVLGRNSRVRNLAATYEGLIDRIIADVDAKTESLNDIISGLVFNAVTAAASVISLVYAPIGLALSAVLITKSLLEGAEAYNDGDRAKALSHFIDALIDLALLGHAGIKGKPVSGVQKTLIQLLGDVNTAENLIAQISGQQRLHQRVLEVIQEVLDDSNSAKSKTLIR
;
A
#
# COMPACT_ATOMS: atom_id res chain seq x y z
N MET A 1 -18.73 23.32 29.95
CA MET A 1 -19.57 24.11 29.03
C MET A 1 -18.75 25.23 28.39
N ASP A 2 -17.57 24.88 27.89
CA ASP A 2 -16.73 25.66 26.99
C ASP A 2 -16.05 24.61 26.10
N ILE A 3 -16.77 24.21 25.04
CA ILE A 3 -16.29 23.34 23.97
C ILE A 3 -16.55 24.15 22.71
N ILE A 4 -15.64 25.08 22.42
CA ILE A 4 -15.65 25.88 21.21
C ILE A 4 -14.39 25.51 20.45
N THR A 5 -14.59 24.69 19.41
CA THR A 5 -13.95 24.92 18.12
C THR A 5 -12.42 24.90 18.11
N THR A 6 -11.82 23.72 18.16
CA THR A 6 -10.59 23.48 17.40
C THR A 6 -10.98 23.10 15.97
N GLN A 7 -11.60 24.06 15.27
CA GLN A 7 -11.49 24.12 13.82
C GLN A 7 -10.00 24.33 13.55
N HIS A 8 -9.37 23.44 12.80
CA HIS A 8 -8.40 23.95 11.85
C HIS A 8 -9.24 24.70 10.82
N PRO A 9 -9.23 26.05 10.78
CA PRO A 9 -9.66 26.71 9.56
C PRO A 9 -8.81 26.11 8.45
N VAL A 10 -9.40 25.85 7.28
CA VAL A 10 -8.62 25.87 6.04
C VAL A 10 -7.68 27.05 6.19
N SER A 11 -6.37 26.77 6.22
CA SER A 11 -5.36 27.81 6.35
C SER A 11 -5.78 28.95 5.43
N MET A 12 -5.92 30.17 5.98
CA MET A 12 -6.21 31.36 5.18
C MET A 12 -5.15 31.61 4.09
N ASP A 13 -4.08 30.81 4.05
CA ASP A 13 -2.91 30.98 3.17
C ASP A 13 -2.94 30.21 1.85
N ALA A 14 -4.09 29.71 1.37
CA ALA A 14 -4.22 29.33 -0.05
C ALA A 14 -5.68 29.28 -0.55
N ARG A 15 -6.34 30.44 -0.71
CA ARG A 15 -7.59 30.49 -1.50
C ARG A 15 -7.26 30.14 -2.97
N PRO A 16 -8.11 29.35 -3.66
CA PRO A 16 -7.87 29.03 -5.05
C PRO A 16 -7.88 30.29 -5.93
N GLU A 17 -7.04 30.33 -6.97
CA GLU A 17 -6.90 31.48 -7.87
C GLU A 17 -8.25 31.93 -8.47
N TRP A 18 -9.15 31.00 -8.78
CA TRP A 18 -10.48 31.34 -9.31
C TRP A 18 -11.35 32.14 -8.32
N PHE A 19 -11.15 31.98 -7.01
CA PHE A 19 -11.91 32.68 -5.97
C PHE A 19 -11.54 34.16 -5.90
N GLU A 20 -10.26 34.48 -6.11
CA GLU A 20 -9.79 35.87 -6.14
C GLU A 20 -10.35 36.63 -7.34
N HIS A 21 -10.49 35.94 -8.48
CA HIS A 21 -11.00 36.50 -9.73
C HIS A 21 -12.54 36.54 -9.82
N ALA A 22 -13.26 35.86 -8.92
CA ALA A 22 -14.72 35.87 -8.87
C ALA A 22 -15.28 37.26 -8.46
N ASN A 23 -16.47 37.63 -8.94
CA ASN A 23 -17.10 38.89 -8.53
C ASN A 23 -17.60 38.82 -7.07
N ALA A 24 -17.92 39.98 -6.48
CA ALA A 24 -18.29 40.06 -5.06
C ALA A 24 -19.56 39.26 -4.70
N ALA A 25 -20.55 39.22 -5.61
CA ALA A 25 -21.79 38.48 -5.39
C ALA A 25 -21.54 36.97 -5.41
N ASP A 26 -20.74 36.49 -6.37
CA ASP A 26 -20.36 35.08 -6.48
C ASP A 26 -19.54 34.62 -5.28
N ARG A 27 -18.58 35.44 -4.83
CA ARG A 27 -17.85 35.15 -3.58
C ARG A 27 -18.78 35.04 -2.38
N GLN A 28 -19.74 35.96 -2.24
CA GLN A 28 -20.69 35.93 -1.13
C GLN A 28 -21.59 34.69 -1.18
N HIS A 29 -22.04 34.29 -2.37
CA HIS A 29 -22.86 33.09 -2.54
C HIS A 29 -22.05 31.81 -2.25
N TYR A 30 -20.81 31.72 -2.73
CA TYR A 30 -19.91 30.61 -2.41
C TYR A 30 -19.72 30.49 -0.89
N LEU A 31 -19.41 31.59 -0.20
CA LEU A 31 -19.23 31.60 1.26
C LEU A 31 -20.53 31.29 2.02
N ALA A 32 -21.71 31.49 1.42
CA ALA A 32 -22.97 31.06 2.00
C ALA A 32 -23.13 29.53 1.88
N LEU A 33 -22.89 28.98 0.69
CA LEU A 33 -22.95 27.53 0.45
C LEU A 33 -21.89 26.76 1.28
N GLU A 34 -20.70 27.32 1.44
CA GLU A 34 -19.63 26.77 2.30
C GLU A 34 -20.11 26.69 3.77
N ARG A 35 -20.68 27.78 4.30
CA ARG A 35 -21.26 27.79 5.66
C ARG A 35 -22.45 26.85 5.83
N ASP A 36 -23.32 26.74 4.83
CA ASP A 36 -24.48 25.84 4.87
C ASP A 36 -24.06 24.37 4.87
N LEU A 37 -23.01 24.04 4.10
CA LEU A 37 -22.39 22.71 4.12
C LEU A 37 -21.77 22.41 5.50
N GLU A 38 -20.91 23.31 6.01
CA GLU A 38 -20.27 23.17 7.33
C GLU A 38 -21.30 22.97 8.45
N SER A 39 -22.38 23.76 8.43
CA SER A 39 -23.48 23.65 9.40
C SER A 39 -24.19 22.30 9.31
N SER A 40 -24.44 21.82 8.10
CA SER A 40 -25.10 20.52 7.87
C SER A 40 -24.24 19.35 8.33
N GLU A 41 -22.92 19.43 8.13
CA GLU A 41 -21.96 18.44 8.62
C GLU A 41 -21.82 18.46 10.14
N ALA A 42 -21.81 19.63 10.74
CA ALA A 42 -21.80 19.77 12.20
C ALA A 42 -23.04 19.13 12.83
N GLU A 43 -24.23 19.30 12.22
CA GLU A 43 -25.45 18.66 12.70
C GLU A 43 -25.42 17.13 12.46
N LEU A 44 -24.91 16.66 11.32
CA LEU A 44 -24.71 15.21 11.09
C LEU A 44 -23.76 14.62 12.13
N ALA A 45 -22.62 15.26 12.39
CA ALA A 45 -21.63 14.82 13.37
C ALA A 45 -22.24 14.77 14.78
N LYS A 46 -23.02 15.79 15.17
CA LYS A 46 -23.74 15.83 16.43
C LYS A 46 -24.77 14.69 16.57
N LEU A 47 -25.51 14.37 15.51
CA LEU A 47 -26.47 13.26 15.50
C LEU A 47 -25.81 11.88 15.59
N LEU A 48 -24.64 11.73 14.96
CA LEU A 48 -23.81 10.52 15.07
C LEU A 48 -23.16 10.41 16.46
N GLY A 49 -22.80 11.53 17.08
CA GLY A 49 -22.15 11.57 18.38
C GLY A 49 -20.83 10.80 18.34
N HIS A 50 -20.63 9.88 19.29
CA HIS A 50 -19.44 9.04 19.34
C HIS A 50 -19.38 7.99 18.21
N PHE A 51 -20.45 7.83 17.40
CA PHE A 51 -20.46 6.93 16.24
C PHE A 51 -20.07 7.60 14.93
N ALA A 52 -19.51 8.82 14.97
CA ALA A 52 -19.03 9.50 13.78
C ALA A 52 -17.84 8.78 13.11
N SER A 53 -17.01 8.09 13.90
CA SER A 53 -16.00 7.14 13.44
C SER A 53 -15.53 6.24 14.57
N VAL A 54 -14.82 5.16 14.23
CA VAL A 54 -14.21 4.27 15.25
C VAL A 54 -13.22 5.01 16.15
N ARG A 55 -12.51 6.03 15.64
CA ARG A 55 -11.58 6.85 16.45
C ARG A 55 -12.33 7.73 17.45
N VAL A 56 -13.42 8.37 17.01
CA VAL A 56 -14.27 9.18 17.90
C VAL A 56 -14.89 8.28 18.99
N TYR A 57 -15.31 7.06 18.62
CA TYR A 57 -15.80 6.06 19.56
C TYR A 57 -14.73 5.66 20.58
N ALA A 58 -13.51 5.34 20.13
CA ALA A 58 -12.40 5.00 21.01
C ALA A 58 -12.04 6.13 21.98
N ARG A 59 -12.01 7.37 21.49
CA ARG A 59 -11.77 8.56 22.32
C ARG A 59 -12.85 8.69 23.39
N TYR A 60 -14.12 8.54 23.00
CA TYR A 60 -15.25 8.59 23.92
C TYR A 60 -15.15 7.53 25.03
N ILE A 61 -14.86 6.27 24.67
CA ILE A 61 -14.70 5.19 25.65
C ILE A 61 -13.52 5.46 26.59
N ALA A 62 -12.37 5.87 26.05
CA ALA A 62 -11.19 6.19 26.87
C ALA A 62 -11.48 7.35 27.84
N SER A 63 -12.09 8.44 27.37
CA SER A 63 -12.51 9.57 28.21
C SER A 63 -13.51 9.14 29.30
N TYR A 64 -14.49 8.30 28.94
CA TYR A 64 -15.47 7.80 29.89
C TYR A 64 -14.81 6.99 31.02
N LEU A 65 -13.89 6.09 30.69
CA LEU A 65 -13.18 5.26 31.68
C LEU A 65 -12.23 6.08 32.54
N LEU A 66 -11.50 7.04 31.96
CA LEU A 66 -10.64 7.95 32.72
C LEU A 66 -11.44 8.77 33.74
N ASN A 67 -12.57 9.33 33.32
CA ASN A 67 -13.40 10.12 34.20
C ASN A 67 -14.09 9.26 35.28
N ASN A 68 -14.51 8.04 34.94
CA ASN A 68 -15.14 7.13 35.89
C ASN A 68 -14.17 6.64 36.97
N GLU A 69 -12.92 6.35 36.61
CA GLU A 69 -11.92 5.82 37.54
C GLU A 69 -11.20 6.93 38.34
N PHE A 70 -10.85 8.05 37.69
CA PHE A 70 -9.99 9.07 38.27
C PHE A 70 -10.70 10.40 38.58
N GLY A 71 -11.97 10.57 38.18
CA GLY A 71 -12.74 11.78 38.42
C GLY A 71 -12.21 13.03 37.70
N SER A 72 -11.38 12.85 36.67
CA SER A 72 -10.72 13.91 35.92
C SER A 72 -11.09 13.87 34.43
N ASP A 73 -11.34 15.05 33.86
CA ASP A 73 -11.64 15.24 32.43
C ASP A 73 -10.35 15.24 31.59
N LEU A 74 -9.61 14.13 31.66
CA LEU A 74 -8.38 13.93 30.91
C LEU A 74 -8.70 13.66 29.44
N ASP A 75 -8.07 14.42 28.55
CA ASP A 75 -8.19 14.18 27.11
C ASP A 75 -7.25 13.03 26.68
N PRO A 76 -7.77 11.85 26.27
CA PRO A 76 -6.94 10.71 25.91
C PRO A 76 -6.06 10.96 24.67
N ASP A 77 -6.37 11.96 23.84
CA ASP A 77 -5.50 12.39 22.74
C ASP A 77 -4.27 13.17 23.22
N ARG A 78 -4.26 13.66 24.47
CA ARG A 78 -3.11 14.35 25.09
C ARG A 78 -2.25 13.44 25.97
N ILE A 79 -2.74 12.23 26.27
CA ILE A 79 -1.98 11.22 27.01
C ILE A 79 -1.17 10.42 26.00
N MET A 80 0.14 10.61 26.00
CA MET A 80 1.06 9.84 25.19
C MET A 80 1.45 8.55 25.89
N THR A 81 1.49 7.47 25.13
CA THR A 81 1.89 6.14 25.57
C THR A 81 3.15 5.75 24.82
N SER A 82 4.16 5.27 25.54
CA SER A 82 5.35 4.67 24.95
C SER A 82 5.32 3.18 25.23
N ILE A 83 5.23 2.41 24.16
CA ILE A 83 5.03 0.96 24.17
C ILE A 83 6.33 0.30 23.72
N SER A 84 6.72 -0.80 24.38
CA SER A 84 7.90 -1.59 24.02
C SER A 84 7.55 -3.08 24.03
N HIS A 85 7.56 -3.71 22.85
CA HIS A 85 7.40 -5.16 22.69
C HIS A 85 8.75 -5.81 22.37
N VAL A 86 9.06 -6.93 23.02
CA VAL A 86 10.34 -7.63 22.89
C VAL A 86 10.06 -9.06 22.45
N PHE A 87 10.72 -9.52 21.39
CA PHE A 87 10.59 -10.89 20.91
C PHE A 87 11.88 -11.38 20.24
N GLU A 88 12.07 -12.70 20.24
CA GLU A 88 13.28 -13.34 19.72
C GLU A 88 13.16 -13.68 18.23
N VAL A 89 14.26 -13.50 17.49
CA VAL A 89 14.40 -13.92 16.10
C VAL A 89 15.77 -14.53 15.87
N GLY A 90 15.82 -15.85 15.70
CA GLY A 90 17.06 -16.58 15.60
C GLY A 90 17.93 -16.37 16.84
N SER A 91 19.13 -15.81 16.67
CA SER A 91 20.06 -15.52 17.77
C SER A 91 20.02 -14.07 18.25
N LYS A 92 19.06 -13.25 17.78
CA LYS A 92 18.97 -11.83 18.13
C LYS A 92 17.61 -11.50 18.74
N THR A 93 17.60 -10.47 19.57
CA THR A 93 16.36 -9.96 20.16
C THR A 93 15.89 -8.74 19.37
N LEU A 94 14.63 -8.73 18.95
CA LEU A 94 13.99 -7.56 18.37
C LEU A 94 13.20 -6.80 19.43
N VAL A 95 13.30 -5.47 19.39
CA VAL A 95 12.52 -4.58 20.25
C VAL A 95 11.76 -3.59 19.37
N GLN A 96 10.43 -3.70 19.40
CA GLN A 96 9.53 -2.75 18.74
C GLN A 96 9.08 -1.70 19.74
N GLN A 97 9.36 -0.43 19.43
CA GLN A 97 8.96 0.72 20.23
C GLN A 97 7.97 1.59 19.44
N ASP A 98 6.84 1.92 20.05
CA ASP A 98 5.82 2.78 19.45
C ASP A 98 5.43 3.89 20.42
N GLU A 99 5.26 5.12 19.92
CA GLU A 99 4.62 6.22 20.64
C GLU A 99 3.23 6.52 20.05
N ARG A 100 2.22 6.53 20.91
CA ARG A 100 0.81 6.66 20.50
C ARG A 100 0.00 7.45 21.52
N THR A 101 -1.05 8.12 21.07
CA THR A 101 -2.07 8.62 22.00
C THR A 101 -2.80 7.46 22.69
N LEU A 102 -3.41 7.70 23.84
CA LEU A 102 -4.23 6.69 24.52
C LEU A 102 -5.42 6.28 23.66
N THR A 103 -6.03 7.21 22.92
CA THR A 103 -7.08 6.92 21.93
C THR A 103 -6.62 5.89 20.88
N GLU A 104 -5.42 6.06 20.33
CA GLU A 104 -4.85 5.15 19.34
C GLU A 104 -4.53 3.78 19.94
N LEU A 105 -4.17 3.73 21.22
CA LEU A 105 -3.93 2.48 21.92
C LEU A 105 -5.22 1.68 22.11
N PHE A 106 -6.34 2.34 22.41
CA PHE A 106 -7.66 1.72 22.48
C PHE A 106 -8.10 1.09 21.15
N LEU A 107 -7.65 1.65 20.03
CA LEU A 107 -7.89 1.07 18.70
C LEU A 107 -6.94 -0.09 18.37
N TYR A 108 -5.72 -0.07 18.89
CA TYR A 108 -4.73 -1.12 18.65
C TYR A 108 -5.02 -2.39 19.45
N GLY A 109 -5.51 -2.22 20.68
CA GLY A 109 -5.74 -3.30 21.61
C GLY A 109 -4.46 -3.84 22.24
N LEU A 110 -4.63 -4.82 23.13
CA LEU A 110 -3.54 -5.49 23.83
C LEU A 110 -2.94 -6.64 23.00
N HIS A 111 -1.71 -7.04 23.30
CA HIS A 111 -1.15 -8.35 22.86
C HIS A 111 -1.67 -9.48 23.73
N ASP A 112 -1.56 -10.75 23.35
CA ASP A 112 -2.04 -11.88 24.17
C ASP A 112 -1.35 -12.00 25.55
N GLN A 113 -2.05 -12.61 26.50
CA GLN A 113 -1.52 -12.83 27.86
C GLN A 113 -0.19 -13.61 27.80
N GLY A 114 0.79 -13.16 28.60
CA GLY A 114 2.16 -13.71 28.61
C GLY A 114 3.08 -13.14 27.54
N GLN A 115 2.56 -12.36 26.58
CA GLN A 115 3.31 -11.66 25.52
C GLN A 115 2.95 -10.17 25.48
N ARG A 116 2.56 -9.61 26.63
CA ARG A 116 2.16 -8.21 26.77
C ARG A 116 3.37 -7.29 26.56
N TYR A 117 3.17 -6.20 25.82
CA TYR A 117 4.15 -5.12 25.74
C TYR A 117 4.30 -4.38 27.07
N GLU A 118 5.47 -3.80 27.29
CA GLU A 118 5.67 -2.81 28.35
C GLU A 118 5.11 -1.46 27.92
N ILE A 119 4.52 -0.72 28.86
CA ILE A 119 3.89 0.58 28.58
C ILE A 119 4.22 1.60 29.66
N THR A 120 4.46 2.84 29.23
CA THR A 120 4.55 4.01 30.09
C THR A 120 3.64 5.12 29.56
N PHE A 121 3.02 5.87 30.48
CA PHE A 121 2.16 7.01 30.17
C PHE A 121 2.94 8.31 30.41
N LYS A 122 2.78 9.26 29.50
CA LYS A 122 3.40 10.60 29.52
C LYS A 122 2.31 11.64 29.26
N GLY A 123 2.27 12.69 30.08
CA GLY A 123 1.28 13.74 30.02
C GLY A 123 1.36 14.64 31.24
N GLU A 124 0.64 15.76 31.20
CA GLU A 124 0.52 16.66 32.35
C GLU A 124 -0.48 16.09 33.38
N ASP A 125 -0.16 16.21 34.66
CA ASP A 125 -1.03 15.86 35.80
C ASP A 125 -1.69 14.47 35.73
N LEU A 126 -0.94 13.46 35.25
CA LEU A 126 -1.45 12.09 35.15
C LEU A 126 -1.70 11.47 36.54
N PRO A 127 -2.85 10.80 36.76
CA PRO A 127 -3.17 10.16 38.02
C PRO A 127 -2.25 8.95 38.25
N THR A 128 -1.86 8.71 39.49
CA THR A 128 -0.95 7.61 39.87
C THR A 128 -1.53 6.22 39.60
N GLY A 129 -2.86 6.11 39.50
CA GLY A 129 -3.56 4.87 39.15
C GLY A 129 -3.58 4.55 37.64
N LEU A 130 -3.16 5.47 36.78
CA LEU A 130 -3.02 5.24 35.34
C LEU A 130 -1.83 4.31 35.07
N THR A 131 -2.09 3.02 35.16
CA THR A 131 -1.09 1.95 35.10
C THR A 131 -1.37 0.98 33.96
N ARG A 132 -0.42 0.09 33.69
CA ARG A 132 -0.64 -1.04 32.77
C ARG A 132 -1.86 -1.88 33.19
N GLN A 133 -2.00 -2.16 34.49
CA GLN A 133 -3.12 -2.96 34.99
C GLN A 133 -4.46 -2.30 34.68
N TRP A 134 -4.58 -0.99 34.94
CA TRP A 134 -5.78 -0.23 34.57
C TRP A 134 -6.10 -0.36 33.08
N LEU A 135 -5.09 -0.27 32.20
CA LEU A 135 -5.30 -0.41 30.77
C LEU A 135 -5.78 -1.82 30.41
N GLU A 136 -5.23 -2.85 31.05
CA GLU A 136 -5.65 -4.23 30.83
C GLU A 136 -7.10 -4.46 31.22
N ASP A 137 -7.54 -3.87 32.34
CA ASP A 137 -8.93 -3.93 32.79
C ASP A 137 -9.84 -3.09 31.87
N ALA A 138 -9.38 -1.90 31.44
CA ALA A 138 -10.10 -1.00 30.54
C ALA A 138 -10.31 -1.58 29.12
N LEU A 139 -9.45 -2.49 28.68
CA LEU A 139 -9.49 -3.14 27.36
C LEU A 139 -9.96 -4.61 27.44
N GLU A 140 -10.76 -4.96 28.45
CA GLU A 140 -11.45 -6.26 28.49
C GLU A 140 -12.36 -6.45 27.26
N GLU A 141 -13.07 -5.39 26.86
CA GLU A 141 -13.85 -5.33 25.62
C GLU A 141 -13.08 -4.62 24.49
N ASP A 142 -13.08 -5.23 23.30
CA ASP A 142 -12.42 -4.65 22.13
C ASP A 142 -13.28 -3.52 21.54
N VAL A 143 -12.74 -2.30 21.57
CA VAL A 143 -13.40 -1.08 21.11
C VAL A 143 -13.87 -1.16 19.65
N ARG A 144 -13.07 -1.81 18.78
CA ARG A 144 -13.40 -1.96 17.36
C ARG A 144 -14.57 -2.92 17.18
N ALA A 145 -14.60 -4.00 17.97
CA ALA A 145 -15.70 -4.96 17.99
C ALA A 145 -16.99 -4.32 18.49
N ALA A 146 -16.92 -3.57 19.59
CA ALA A 146 -18.07 -2.85 20.17
C ALA A 146 -18.66 -1.81 19.19
N TYR A 147 -17.81 -0.95 18.61
CA TYR A 147 -18.23 0.01 17.59
C TYR A 147 -18.89 -0.69 16.38
N GLY A 148 -18.23 -1.72 15.84
CA GLY A 148 -18.70 -2.45 14.68
C GLY A 148 -20.01 -3.22 14.91
N ALA A 149 -20.35 -3.53 16.17
CA ALA A 149 -21.62 -4.18 16.51
C ALA A 149 -22.81 -3.20 16.41
N GLU A 150 -22.59 -1.91 16.66
CA GLU A 150 -23.66 -0.92 16.77
C GLU A 150 -23.76 0.04 15.58
N ILE A 151 -22.66 0.27 14.84
CA ILE A 151 -22.57 1.29 13.77
C ILE A 151 -23.77 1.26 12.81
N ARG A 152 -24.18 0.07 12.35
CA ARG A 152 -25.28 -0.08 11.40
C ARG A 152 -26.60 0.50 11.95
N SER A 153 -26.89 0.26 13.23
CA SER A 153 -28.12 0.76 13.86
C SER A 153 -28.13 2.29 13.99
N HIS A 154 -26.96 2.89 14.23
CA HIS A 154 -26.79 4.35 14.31
C HIS A 154 -27.02 5.02 12.96
N TYR A 155 -26.43 4.49 11.90
CA TYR A 155 -26.59 5.02 10.53
C TYR A 155 -27.99 4.77 9.93
N LEU A 156 -28.80 3.90 10.54
CA LEU A 156 -30.19 3.66 10.15
C LEU A 156 -31.19 4.62 10.82
N ARG A 157 -30.76 5.45 11.77
CA ARG A 157 -31.66 6.39 12.46
C ARG A 157 -32.24 7.39 11.45
N PRO A 158 -33.57 7.63 11.44
CA PRO A 158 -34.20 8.55 10.47
C PRO A 158 -33.63 9.97 10.49
N ALA A 159 -33.23 10.47 11.65
CA ALA A 159 -32.59 11.79 11.77
C ALA A 159 -31.21 11.84 11.09
N VAL A 160 -30.40 10.77 11.24
CA VAL A 160 -29.10 10.65 10.59
C VAL A 160 -29.26 10.56 9.07
N ILE A 161 -30.21 9.76 8.58
CA ILE A 161 -30.48 9.65 7.13
C ILE A 161 -30.88 11.01 6.55
N ARG A 162 -31.75 11.77 7.23
CA ARG A 162 -32.12 13.12 6.80
C ARG A 162 -30.94 14.07 6.79
N ALA A 163 -30.12 14.06 7.84
CA ALA A 163 -28.93 14.90 7.93
C ALA A 163 -27.93 14.56 6.80
N MET A 164 -27.66 13.27 6.53
CA MET A 164 -26.84 12.84 5.39
C MET A 164 -27.38 13.36 4.05
N GLY A 165 -28.71 13.37 3.88
CA GLY A 165 -29.37 13.96 2.71
C GLY A 165 -29.14 15.46 2.57
N GLU A 166 -29.24 16.20 3.68
CA GLU A 166 -28.96 17.63 3.67
C GLU A 166 -27.48 17.90 3.35
N VAL A 167 -26.55 17.12 3.92
CA VAL A 167 -25.13 17.32 3.59
C VAL A 167 -24.85 17.02 2.11
N LEU A 168 -25.40 15.94 1.55
CA LEU A 168 -25.25 15.65 0.13
C LEU A 168 -25.82 16.77 -0.74
N LYS A 169 -26.98 17.31 -0.38
CA LYS A 169 -27.62 18.44 -1.08
C LYS A 169 -26.71 19.67 -1.07
N GLN A 170 -26.20 20.08 0.09
CA GLN A 170 -25.34 21.26 0.21
C GLN A 170 -24.01 21.07 -0.55
N ARG A 171 -23.44 19.87 -0.52
CA ARG A 171 -22.23 19.56 -1.29
C ARG A 171 -22.44 19.64 -2.80
N LEU A 172 -23.53 19.08 -3.30
CA LEU A 172 -23.84 19.15 -4.74
C LEU A 172 -24.06 20.60 -5.17
N ALA A 173 -24.75 21.42 -4.36
CA ALA A 173 -24.94 22.84 -4.62
C ALA A 173 -23.61 23.61 -4.64
N LEU A 174 -22.75 23.43 -3.62
CA LEU A 174 -21.45 24.07 -3.53
C LEU A 174 -20.55 23.72 -4.72
N THR A 175 -20.38 22.42 -5.01
CA THR A 175 -19.50 21.96 -6.09
C THR A 175 -20.01 22.36 -7.47
N ALA A 176 -21.33 22.36 -7.70
CA ALA A 176 -21.92 22.84 -8.94
C ALA A 176 -21.70 24.35 -9.10
N PHE A 177 -21.81 25.12 -8.02
CA PHE A 177 -21.56 26.55 -8.05
C PHE A 177 -20.07 26.87 -8.30
N THR A 178 -19.16 26.14 -7.66
CA THR A 178 -17.72 26.22 -7.94
C THR A 178 -17.42 25.92 -9.41
N ALA A 179 -17.99 24.86 -9.96
CA ALA A 179 -17.82 24.50 -11.35
C ALA A 179 -18.44 25.55 -12.31
N LYS A 180 -19.52 26.23 -11.92
CA LYS A 180 -20.07 27.39 -12.66
C LYS A 180 -19.08 28.55 -12.70
N ILE A 181 -18.54 28.96 -11.55
CA ILE A 181 -17.58 30.07 -11.47
C ILE A 181 -16.30 29.77 -12.26
N GLN A 182 -15.85 28.51 -12.25
CA GLN A 182 -14.70 28.06 -13.03
C GLN A 182 -14.97 27.94 -14.55
N GLY A 183 -16.21 28.21 -15.00
CA GLY A 183 -16.60 28.08 -16.40
C GLY A 183 -16.76 26.64 -16.88
N HIS A 184 -16.78 25.66 -15.98
CA HIS A 184 -17.02 24.25 -16.29
C HIS A 184 -18.52 23.94 -16.48
N LEU A 185 -19.40 24.75 -15.89
CA LEU A 185 -20.85 24.64 -16.01
C LEU A 185 -21.43 25.97 -16.51
N GLY A 186 -22.04 25.95 -17.70
CA GLY A 186 -22.82 27.06 -18.23
C GLY A 186 -24.26 27.03 -17.69
N GLU A 187 -25.25 27.02 -18.58
CA GLU A 187 -26.68 26.88 -18.25
C GLU A 187 -27.02 25.57 -17.49
N ASN A 188 -26.13 24.58 -17.57
CA ASN A 188 -26.24 23.30 -16.87
C ASN A 188 -26.20 23.41 -15.34
N PHE A 189 -25.73 24.53 -14.77
CA PHE A 189 -25.82 24.77 -13.32
C PHE A 189 -27.28 24.72 -12.83
N GLU A 190 -28.20 25.40 -13.51
CA GLU A 190 -29.61 25.44 -13.11
C GLU A 190 -30.27 24.06 -13.23
N ARG A 191 -29.83 23.24 -14.20
CA ARG A 191 -30.30 21.85 -14.33
C ARG A 191 -29.85 20.99 -13.16
N ILE A 192 -28.62 21.18 -12.67
CA ILE A 192 -28.15 20.48 -11.46
C ILE A 192 -28.98 20.93 -10.25
N MET A 193 -29.18 22.23 -10.08
CA MET A 193 -29.99 22.76 -8.98
C MET A 193 -31.45 22.27 -9.03
N GLY A 194 -32.05 22.20 -10.22
CA GLY A 194 -33.37 21.62 -10.45
C GLY A 194 -33.44 20.13 -10.08
N ALA A 195 -32.45 19.35 -10.49
CA ALA A 195 -32.37 17.93 -10.12
C ALA A 195 -32.23 17.73 -8.60
N ILE A 196 -31.43 18.57 -7.93
CA ILE A 196 -31.28 18.57 -6.47
C ILE A 196 -32.58 18.97 -5.77
N ALA A 197 -33.34 19.90 -6.35
CA ALA A 197 -34.64 20.34 -5.86
C ALA A 197 -35.78 19.35 -6.15
N GLY A 198 -35.51 18.27 -6.90
CA GLY A 198 -36.48 17.22 -7.18
C GLY A 198 -37.38 17.47 -8.39
N ASP A 199 -36.91 18.26 -9.38
CA ASP A 199 -37.61 18.46 -10.66
C ASP A 199 -38.01 17.11 -11.29
N ALA A 200 -39.31 16.98 -11.62
CA ALA A 200 -39.90 15.75 -12.14
C ALA A 200 -39.32 15.33 -13.51
N ASP A 201 -38.81 16.27 -14.30
CA ASP A 201 -38.21 15.97 -15.62
C ASP A 201 -36.75 15.52 -15.50
N LEU A 202 -36.13 15.69 -14.33
CA LEU A 202 -34.73 15.38 -14.07
C LEU A 202 -34.60 14.15 -13.16
N THR A 203 -33.46 13.47 -13.27
CA THR A 203 -33.08 12.38 -12.38
C THR A 203 -31.61 12.50 -12.01
N LEU A 204 -31.29 12.02 -10.82
CA LEU A 204 -29.94 11.91 -10.29
C LEU A 204 -29.70 10.43 -9.96
N GLU A 205 -28.75 9.80 -10.65
CA GLU A 205 -28.53 8.35 -10.59
C GLU A 205 -27.07 8.04 -10.27
N CYS A 206 -26.81 7.21 -9.26
CA CYS A 206 -25.46 6.72 -8.98
C CYS A 206 -25.01 5.79 -10.11
N LEU A 207 -23.70 5.76 -10.40
CA LEU A 207 -23.14 4.92 -11.46
C LEU A 207 -22.59 3.60 -10.93
N GLN A 208 -22.73 2.54 -11.72
CA GLN A 208 -22.14 1.22 -11.54
C GLN A 208 -21.10 0.98 -12.64
N LEU A 209 -20.01 0.28 -12.31
CA LEU A 209 -19.01 -0.15 -13.30
C LEU A 209 -19.46 -1.40 -14.08
N HIS A 210 -20.36 -2.19 -13.51
CA HIS A 210 -20.87 -3.43 -14.09
C HIS A 210 -22.21 -3.79 -13.42
N GLU A 211 -23.14 -4.45 -14.13
CA GLU A 211 -24.53 -4.66 -13.69
C GLU A 211 -24.66 -5.38 -12.34
N LYS A 212 -23.74 -6.30 -12.06
CA LYS A 212 -23.72 -7.09 -10.81
C LYS A 212 -23.17 -6.32 -9.60
N ASN A 213 -22.59 -5.15 -9.83
CA ASN A 213 -21.85 -4.39 -8.82
C ASN A 213 -22.77 -3.35 -8.19
N ARG A 214 -22.56 -3.03 -6.92
CA ARG A 214 -23.27 -1.91 -6.28
C ARG A 214 -22.80 -0.58 -6.86
N PRO A 215 -23.62 0.48 -6.76
CA PRO A 215 -23.23 1.79 -7.24
C PRO A 215 -21.99 2.32 -6.52
N LEU A 216 -21.18 3.08 -7.24
CA LEU A 216 -20.07 3.84 -6.70
C LEU A 216 -20.61 4.91 -5.74
N LYS A 217 -19.91 5.14 -4.62
CA LYS A 217 -20.35 6.00 -3.51
C LYS A 217 -20.76 7.40 -3.98
N ASP A 218 -19.81 8.16 -4.55
CA ASP A 218 -20.00 9.57 -4.89
C ASP A 218 -20.06 9.83 -6.41
N VAL A 219 -19.98 8.80 -7.26
CA VAL A 219 -20.02 8.97 -8.73
C VAL A 219 -21.46 8.83 -9.23
N MET A 220 -22.01 9.91 -9.77
CA MET A 220 -23.42 9.98 -10.17
C MET A 220 -23.61 10.83 -11.43
N VAL A 221 -24.79 10.73 -12.05
CA VAL A 221 -25.16 11.51 -13.22
C VAL A 221 -26.49 12.23 -13.00
N VAL A 222 -26.56 13.48 -13.45
CA VAL A 222 -27.80 14.22 -13.64
C VAL A 222 -28.17 14.21 -15.12
N ARG A 223 -29.42 13.86 -15.43
CA ARG A 223 -29.94 13.82 -16.81
C ARG A 223 -31.45 14.04 -16.83
N ASN A 224 -31.99 14.27 -18.02
CA ASN A 224 -33.44 14.23 -18.22
C ASN A 224 -33.95 12.79 -18.13
N ARG A 225 -35.13 12.59 -17.53
CA ARG A 225 -35.76 11.26 -17.39
C ARG A 225 -36.06 10.62 -18.74
N ASN A 226 -36.44 11.43 -19.73
CA ASN A 226 -36.67 11.00 -21.11
C ASN A 226 -35.40 10.51 -21.84
N GLY A 227 -34.22 10.62 -21.22
CA GLY A 227 -32.93 10.17 -21.76
C GLY A 227 -32.33 11.08 -22.84
N GLN A 228 -32.98 12.20 -23.16
CA GLN A 228 -32.51 13.16 -24.15
C GLN A 228 -31.68 14.28 -23.52
N GLY A 229 -30.81 14.89 -24.32
CA GLY A 229 -29.97 16.00 -23.91
C GLY A 229 -28.72 15.57 -23.15
N GLU A 230 -28.02 16.56 -22.60
CA GLU A 230 -26.72 16.36 -21.95
C GLU A 230 -26.83 15.62 -20.62
N TRP A 231 -25.75 14.90 -20.31
CA TRP A 231 -25.52 14.14 -19.09
C TRP A 231 -24.45 14.85 -18.27
N LEU A 232 -24.72 15.12 -17.01
CA LEU A 232 -23.81 15.85 -16.13
C LEU A 232 -23.26 14.86 -15.10
N LEU A 233 -22.01 14.47 -15.25
CA LEU A 233 -21.32 13.55 -14.37
C LEU A 233 -20.75 14.30 -13.17
N TYR A 234 -21.16 13.90 -11.97
CA TYR A 234 -20.53 14.30 -10.71
C TYR A 234 -19.58 13.19 -10.25
N ALA A 235 -18.32 13.56 -10.03
CA ALA A 235 -17.25 12.67 -9.60
C ALA A 235 -16.23 13.46 -8.77
N PRO A 236 -16.53 13.73 -7.49
CA PRO A 236 -15.69 14.57 -6.66
C PRO A 236 -14.33 13.91 -6.43
N GLY A 237 -13.26 14.71 -6.49
CA GLY A 237 -11.89 14.24 -6.30
C GLY A 237 -11.41 13.24 -7.36
N SER A 238 -12.07 13.19 -8.52
CA SER A 238 -11.66 12.34 -9.64
C SER A 238 -10.25 12.72 -10.13
N PRO A 239 -9.51 11.78 -10.76
CA PRO A 239 -8.17 12.07 -11.27
C PRO A 239 -8.17 13.10 -12.42
N GLY A 240 -9.34 13.39 -13.01
CA GLY A 240 -9.49 14.43 -14.03
C GLY A 240 -9.51 15.85 -13.47
N GLY A 241 -9.38 16.04 -12.15
CA GLY A 241 -9.21 17.36 -11.53
C GLY A 241 -10.45 18.25 -11.52
N ARG A 242 -11.63 17.69 -11.77
CA ARG A 242 -12.92 18.41 -11.70
C ARG A 242 -13.94 17.56 -10.95
N ASP A 243 -14.90 18.22 -10.30
CA ASP A 243 -16.02 17.54 -9.64
C ASP A 243 -17.19 17.31 -10.59
N TRP A 244 -17.36 18.16 -11.60
CA TRP A 244 -18.45 18.09 -12.57
C TRP A 244 -17.93 18.04 -14.02
N TYR A 245 -18.51 17.15 -14.82
CA TYR A 245 -18.20 16.94 -16.23
C TYR A 245 -19.46 17.00 -17.08
N GLN A 246 -19.39 17.72 -18.20
CA GLN A 246 -20.44 17.73 -19.20
C GLN A 246 -20.19 16.61 -20.22
N CYS A 247 -21.19 15.77 -20.45
CA CYS A 247 -21.13 14.65 -21.37
C CYS A 247 -22.34 14.68 -22.31
N VAL A 248 -22.13 14.30 -23.57
CA VAL A 248 -23.20 14.31 -24.57
C VAL A 248 -24.27 13.25 -24.29
N ASN A 249 -23.85 12.08 -23.79
CA ASN A 249 -24.70 10.92 -23.51
C ASN A 249 -23.98 9.95 -22.54
N LEU A 250 -24.64 8.83 -22.20
CA LEU A 250 -24.05 7.77 -21.37
C LEU A 250 -22.72 7.23 -21.91
N ARG A 251 -22.56 7.15 -23.23
CA ARG A 251 -21.28 6.74 -23.85
C ARG A 251 -20.18 7.76 -23.54
N GLY A 252 -20.49 9.05 -23.59
CA GLY A 252 -19.56 10.12 -23.18
C GLY A 252 -19.13 10.00 -21.72
N VAL A 253 -20.07 9.70 -20.82
CA VAL A 253 -19.78 9.40 -19.40
C VAL A 253 -18.83 8.19 -19.29
N GLY A 254 -19.12 7.12 -20.03
CA GLY A 254 -18.27 5.92 -20.06
C GLY A 254 -16.87 6.17 -20.62
N ILE A 255 -16.71 7.10 -21.57
CA ILE A 255 -15.39 7.49 -22.10
C ILE A 255 -14.62 8.28 -21.03
N ALA A 256 -15.25 9.28 -20.40
CA ALA A 256 -14.60 10.10 -19.37
C ALA A 256 -14.07 9.25 -18.19
N ILE A 257 -14.89 8.31 -17.71
CA ILE A 257 -14.47 7.37 -16.65
C ILE A 257 -13.43 6.38 -17.17
N GLY A 258 -13.58 5.91 -18.42
CA GLY A 258 -12.60 5.03 -19.07
C GLY A 258 -11.21 5.64 -19.17
N GLU A 259 -11.11 6.95 -19.44
CA GLU A 259 -9.84 7.69 -19.46
C GLU A 259 -9.12 7.67 -18.11
N TRP A 260 -9.86 7.72 -16.99
CA TRP A 260 -9.28 7.62 -15.66
C TRP A 260 -8.57 6.28 -15.42
N THR A 261 -9.09 5.20 -16.01
CA THR A 261 -8.53 3.84 -15.83
C THR A 261 -7.13 3.67 -16.40
N GLN A 262 -6.68 4.59 -17.26
CA GLN A 262 -5.34 4.58 -17.86
C GLN A 262 -4.24 4.84 -16.82
N GLN A 263 -4.56 5.58 -15.75
CA GLN A 263 -3.62 5.91 -14.68
C GLN A 263 -3.95 5.13 -13.41
N GLN A 264 -2.91 4.73 -12.67
CA GLN A 264 -3.07 4.04 -11.38
C GLN A 264 -3.96 4.83 -10.41
N LYS A 265 -3.75 6.15 -10.31
CA LYS A 265 -4.57 7.04 -9.48
C LYS A 265 -6.07 6.97 -9.79
N GLY A 266 -6.44 6.80 -11.06
CA GLY A 266 -7.84 6.67 -11.45
C GLY A 266 -8.43 5.29 -11.16
N ARG A 267 -7.65 4.23 -11.31
CA ARG A 267 -8.05 2.88 -10.88
C ARG A 267 -8.22 2.81 -9.37
N ASP A 268 -7.32 3.43 -8.61
CA ASP A 268 -7.41 3.53 -7.15
C ASP A 268 -8.63 4.34 -6.72
N TYR A 269 -8.90 5.46 -7.40
CA TYR A 269 -10.13 6.24 -7.20
C TYR A 269 -11.39 5.40 -7.40
N LEU A 270 -11.52 4.66 -8.51
CA LEU A 270 -12.70 3.83 -8.77
C LEU A 270 -12.82 2.67 -7.76
N THR A 271 -11.70 2.06 -7.38
CA THR A 271 -11.63 1.02 -6.35
C THR A 271 -12.06 1.56 -4.97
N TRP A 272 -11.68 2.80 -4.66
CA TRP A 272 -12.08 3.51 -3.46
C TRP A 272 -13.58 3.76 -3.41
N GLN A 273 -14.12 4.31 -4.51
CA GLN A 273 -15.54 4.61 -4.66
C GLN A 273 -16.42 3.36 -4.64
N SER A 274 -15.84 2.18 -4.86
CA SER A 274 -16.54 0.90 -4.83
C SER A 274 -16.98 0.50 -3.43
N HIS A 275 -18.17 -0.11 -3.33
CA HIS A 275 -18.65 -0.75 -2.12
C HIS A 275 -17.69 -1.86 -1.67
N ALA A 276 -17.48 -2.02 -0.35
CA ALA A 276 -16.43 -2.91 0.16
C ALA A 276 -16.56 -4.37 -0.32
N LEU A 277 -17.80 -4.87 -0.44
CA LEU A 277 -18.09 -6.22 -0.94
C LEU A 277 -17.75 -6.45 -2.42
N ASP A 278 -17.75 -5.41 -3.25
CA ASP A 278 -17.52 -5.53 -4.70
C ASP A 278 -16.08 -5.13 -5.08
N ARG A 279 -15.31 -4.64 -4.10
CA ARG A 279 -13.99 -4.05 -4.30
C ARG A 279 -12.97 -5.03 -4.85
N GLU A 280 -12.95 -6.28 -4.36
CA GLU A 280 -12.05 -7.33 -4.87
C GLU A 280 -12.28 -7.56 -6.37
N ALA A 281 -13.54 -7.75 -6.77
CA ALA A 281 -13.93 -7.98 -8.16
C ALA A 281 -13.65 -6.76 -9.05
N ILE A 282 -13.94 -5.54 -8.57
CA ILE A 282 -13.67 -4.30 -9.31
C ILE A 282 -12.17 -4.07 -9.48
N THR A 283 -11.37 -4.31 -8.44
CA THR A 283 -9.90 -4.20 -8.53
C THR A 283 -9.35 -5.15 -9.59
N GLY A 284 -9.85 -6.40 -9.61
CA GLY A 284 -9.51 -7.40 -10.64
C GLY A 284 -9.89 -6.94 -12.05
N TYR A 285 -11.11 -6.46 -12.23
CA TYR A 285 -11.60 -5.92 -13.50
C TYR A 285 -10.76 -4.72 -13.99
N LEU A 286 -10.47 -3.75 -13.14
CA LEU A 286 -9.68 -2.57 -13.51
C LEU A 286 -8.24 -2.92 -13.90
N LYS A 287 -7.65 -3.98 -13.32
CA LYS A 287 -6.35 -4.52 -13.74
C LYS A 287 -6.41 -5.18 -15.12
N GLN A 288 -7.49 -5.89 -15.43
CA GLN A 288 -7.69 -6.43 -16.77
C GLN A 288 -7.87 -5.31 -17.80
N VAL A 289 -8.60 -4.24 -17.45
CA VAL A 289 -8.77 -3.06 -18.30
C VAL A 289 -7.43 -2.35 -18.54
N GLU A 290 -6.56 -2.26 -17.54
CA GLU A 290 -5.19 -1.75 -17.71
C GLU A 290 -4.40 -2.57 -18.73
N ALA A 291 -4.42 -3.90 -18.62
CA ALA A 291 -3.72 -4.78 -19.54
C ALA A 291 -4.34 -4.78 -20.96
N LYS A 292 -5.66 -4.69 -21.03
CA LYS A 292 -6.43 -4.73 -22.28
C LYS A 292 -7.60 -3.73 -22.22
N PRO A 293 -7.36 -2.47 -22.65
CA PRO A 293 -8.38 -1.41 -22.58
C PRO A 293 -9.68 -1.72 -23.32
N THR A 294 -9.67 -2.64 -24.30
CA THR A 294 -10.88 -3.09 -25.01
C THR A 294 -11.86 -3.87 -24.12
N LEU A 295 -11.44 -4.30 -22.92
CA LEU A 295 -12.32 -4.94 -21.94
C LEU A 295 -13.19 -3.94 -21.18
N TRP A 296 -12.95 -2.64 -21.32
CA TRP A 296 -13.78 -1.61 -20.72
C TRP A 296 -15.20 -1.64 -21.33
N ILE A 297 -16.18 -2.02 -20.52
CA ILE A 297 -17.59 -2.12 -20.95
C ILE A 297 -18.41 -0.85 -20.73
N GLY A 298 -17.81 0.20 -20.15
CA GLY A 298 -18.51 1.44 -19.80
C GLY A 298 -19.10 1.44 -18.39
N VAL A 299 -20.15 2.24 -18.19
CA VAL A 299 -20.83 2.43 -16.90
C VAL A 299 -22.34 2.39 -17.07
N ILE A 300 -23.04 2.09 -15.98
CA ILE A 300 -24.49 1.88 -15.97
C ILE A 300 -25.12 2.72 -14.86
N PRO A 301 -26.14 3.55 -15.14
CA PRO A 301 -26.87 4.25 -14.08
C PRO A 301 -27.71 3.26 -13.27
N ALA A 302 -27.58 3.31 -11.95
CA ALA A 302 -28.46 2.60 -11.04
C ALA A 302 -29.82 3.32 -11.01
N PRO A 303 -30.94 2.64 -11.29
CA PRO A 303 -32.25 3.28 -11.35
C PRO A 303 -32.60 4.00 -10.05
N ASN A 304 -33.02 5.26 -10.16
CA ASN A 304 -33.53 6.03 -9.02
C ASN A 304 -35.06 6.15 -9.08
N PRO A 305 -35.81 5.42 -8.23
CA PRO A 305 -37.26 5.46 -8.25
C PRO A 305 -37.85 6.71 -7.59
N TYR A 306 -37.05 7.52 -6.89
CA TYR A 306 -37.55 8.66 -6.13
C TYR A 306 -37.67 9.93 -7.00
N ILE A 307 -38.61 10.79 -6.60
CA ILE A 307 -38.92 12.11 -7.18
C ILE A 307 -39.06 13.14 -6.06
N ASP A 308 -39.22 14.42 -6.41
CA ASP A 308 -39.45 15.52 -5.48
C ASP A 308 -38.39 15.56 -4.35
N ASN A 309 -38.80 15.89 -3.13
CA ASN A 309 -37.95 15.95 -1.94
C ASN A 309 -37.25 14.62 -1.59
N ALA A 310 -37.60 13.52 -2.24
CA ALA A 310 -37.00 12.20 -2.03
C ALA A 310 -35.91 11.85 -3.05
N VAL A 311 -35.64 12.70 -4.05
CA VAL A 311 -34.71 12.40 -5.17
C VAL A 311 -33.32 11.95 -4.70
N LEU A 312 -32.83 12.46 -3.57
CA LEU A 312 -31.52 12.10 -3.02
C LEU A 312 -31.51 10.79 -2.22
N ASN A 313 -32.67 10.17 -1.93
CA ASN A 313 -32.76 9.00 -1.04
C ASN A 313 -31.93 7.80 -1.53
N SER A 314 -31.86 7.57 -2.84
CA SER A 314 -31.04 6.51 -3.42
C SER A 314 -29.55 6.77 -3.17
N SER A 315 -29.09 7.99 -3.43
CA SER A 315 -27.71 8.41 -3.21
C SER A 315 -27.31 8.41 -1.74
N VAL A 316 -28.19 8.89 -0.85
CA VAL A 316 -27.99 8.83 0.61
C VAL A 316 -27.90 7.38 1.08
N SER A 317 -28.78 6.51 0.60
CA SER A 317 -28.74 5.08 0.93
C SER A 317 -27.45 4.42 0.45
N ASN A 318 -26.95 4.83 -0.72
CA ASN A 318 -25.69 4.36 -1.28
C ASN A 318 -24.46 4.81 -0.46
N VAL A 319 -24.37 6.12 -0.16
CA VAL A 319 -23.29 6.67 0.69
C VAL A 319 -23.27 6.00 2.07
N ARG A 320 -24.45 5.83 2.68
CA ARG A 320 -24.59 5.12 3.97
C ARG A 320 -24.13 3.67 3.87
N ALA A 321 -24.60 2.94 2.86
CA ALA A 321 -24.22 1.53 2.66
C ALA A 321 -22.70 1.40 2.47
N TRP A 322 -22.10 2.30 1.69
CA TRP A 322 -20.65 2.35 1.51
C TRP A 322 -19.91 2.59 2.83
N LEU A 323 -20.31 3.60 3.63
CA LEU A 323 -19.69 3.93 4.93
C LEU A 323 -19.72 2.74 5.89
N VAL A 324 -20.90 2.17 6.10
CA VAL A 324 -21.09 1.01 6.98
C VAL A 324 -20.31 -0.19 6.47
N SER A 325 -20.33 -0.46 5.15
CA SER A 325 -19.62 -1.60 4.57
C SER A 325 -18.10 -1.51 4.73
N ASN A 326 -17.54 -0.31 4.74
CA ASN A 326 -16.11 -0.11 4.91
C ASN A 326 -15.66 -0.40 6.34
N GLU A 327 -16.42 0.10 7.32
CA GLU A 327 -16.18 -0.19 8.74
C GLU A 327 -16.36 -1.69 9.03
N GLU A 328 -17.41 -2.29 8.46
CA GLU A 328 -17.65 -3.73 8.55
C GLU A 328 -16.59 -4.57 7.81
N ALA A 329 -15.94 -4.06 6.77
CA ALA A 329 -14.82 -4.75 6.13
C ALA A 329 -13.54 -4.74 6.99
N MET A 330 -13.36 -3.71 7.82
CA MET A 330 -12.24 -3.61 8.77
C MET A 330 -12.46 -4.31 10.10
N THR A 331 -13.71 -4.65 10.40
CA THR A 331 -14.15 -5.34 11.60
C THR A 331 -15.30 -6.29 11.25
N PRO A 332 -15.09 -7.28 10.34
CA PRO A 332 -16.15 -8.18 9.91
C PRO A 332 -16.73 -8.96 11.07
N TYR A 333 -17.93 -9.49 10.84
CA TYR A 333 -18.68 -10.21 11.87
C TYR A 333 -17.82 -11.23 12.63
N GLY A 334 -17.01 -12.03 11.92
CA GLY A 334 -16.15 -13.02 12.55
C GLY A 334 -15.09 -12.45 13.49
N TYR A 335 -14.58 -11.23 13.26
CA TYR A 335 -13.72 -10.53 14.23
C TYR A 335 -14.48 -10.00 15.42
N ARG A 336 -15.66 -9.42 15.18
CA ARG A 336 -16.50 -8.86 16.26
C ARG A 336 -16.92 -9.95 17.25
N THR A 337 -17.21 -11.15 16.73
CA THR A 337 -17.58 -12.30 17.56
C THR A 337 -16.40 -13.20 17.94
N ALA A 338 -15.17 -12.85 17.55
CA ALA A 338 -14.00 -13.60 17.96
C ALA A 338 -13.81 -13.55 19.48
N THR A 339 -13.01 -14.45 20.02
CA THR A 339 -12.57 -14.35 21.41
C THR A 339 -11.58 -13.19 21.57
N THR A 340 -11.50 -12.62 22.78
CA THR A 340 -10.50 -11.60 23.09
C THR A 340 -9.07 -12.13 22.88
N ILE A 341 -8.82 -13.42 23.15
CA ILE A 341 -7.52 -14.07 22.90
C ILE A 341 -7.15 -14.03 21.41
N GLU A 342 -8.08 -14.35 20.51
CA GLU A 342 -7.82 -14.30 19.07
C GLU A 342 -7.53 -12.88 18.58
N ARG A 343 -8.26 -11.87 19.05
CA ARG A 343 -8.00 -10.48 18.67
C ARG A 343 -6.65 -9.98 19.18
N GLN A 344 -6.30 -10.31 20.42
CA GLN A 344 -5.02 -9.94 21.02
C GLN A 344 -3.83 -10.62 20.34
N TYR A 345 -3.98 -11.90 19.98
CA TYR A 345 -2.98 -12.62 19.19
C TYR A 345 -2.82 -12.00 17.80
N PHE A 346 -3.92 -11.63 17.14
CA PHE A 346 -3.87 -10.91 15.86
C PHE A 346 -3.15 -9.56 15.99
N ALA A 347 -3.41 -8.79 17.04
CA ALA A 347 -2.74 -7.52 17.31
C ALA A 347 -1.22 -7.71 17.46
N ARG A 348 -0.79 -8.70 18.27
CA ARG A 348 0.63 -9.03 18.45
C ARG A 348 1.31 -9.44 17.15
N LEU A 349 0.71 -10.35 16.38
CA LEU A 349 1.27 -10.81 15.10
C LEU A 349 1.55 -9.65 14.15
N ASN A 350 0.64 -8.66 14.11
CA ASN A 350 0.84 -7.48 13.28
C ASN A 350 1.93 -6.53 13.82
N THR A 351 2.09 -6.41 15.15
CA THR A 351 3.23 -5.70 15.75
C THR A 351 4.56 -6.35 15.36
N GLU A 352 4.63 -7.68 15.47
CA GLU A 352 5.85 -8.44 15.16
C GLU A 352 6.15 -8.43 13.66
N LEU A 353 5.14 -8.55 12.79
CA LEU A 353 5.30 -8.40 11.34
C LEU A 353 5.83 -7.02 10.97
N ARG A 354 5.35 -5.96 11.61
CA ARG A 354 5.87 -4.60 11.39
C ARG A 354 7.36 -4.52 11.72
N ALA A 355 7.75 -5.03 12.88
CA ALA A 355 9.14 -5.05 13.31
C ALA A 355 10.01 -5.88 12.35
N LEU A 356 9.55 -7.07 11.99
CA LEU A 356 10.24 -7.95 11.05
C LEU A 356 10.41 -7.32 9.67
N HIS A 357 9.36 -6.71 9.11
CA HIS A 357 9.45 -6.00 7.83
C HIS A 357 10.37 -4.77 7.90
N THR A 358 10.36 -4.04 9.02
CA THR A 358 11.29 -2.92 9.25
C THR A 358 12.74 -3.41 9.24
N VAL A 359 13.04 -4.49 9.95
CA VAL A 359 14.37 -5.11 9.96
C VAL A 359 14.72 -5.72 8.60
N ALA A 360 13.77 -6.34 7.91
CA ALA A 360 13.98 -6.89 6.58
C ALA A 360 14.33 -5.82 5.55
N VAL A 361 13.79 -4.60 5.66
CA VAL A 361 14.20 -3.49 4.78
C VAL A 361 15.58 -2.93 5.16
N ARG A 362 15.85 -2.72 6.45
CA ARG A 362 17.09 -2.08 6.92
C ARG A 362 18.31 -3.01 6.89
N GLU A 363 18.15 -4.23 7.39
CA GLU A 363 19.24 -5.18 7.66
C GLU A 363 19.12 -6.45 6.79
N GLY A 364 17.90 -6.81 6.40
CA GLY A 364 17.62 -8.01 5.60
C GLY A 364 17.56 -7.77 4.09
N GLY A 365 17.62 -6.51 3.64
CA GLY A 365 17.40 -6.14 2.26
C GLY A 365 18.60 -6.53 1.41
N PHE A 366 18.36 -7.17 0.28
CA PHE A 366 19.41 -7.38 -0.71
C PHE A 366 19.95 -6.03 -1.15
N ILE A 367 21.26 -5.87 -1.13
CA ILE A 367 21.88 -4.74 -1.83
C ILE A 367 21.44 -4.82 -3.30
N SER A 368 20.78 -3.77 -3.80
CA SER A 368 20.41 -3.68 -5.21
C SER A 368 21.66 -3.81 -6.09
N TYR A 369 21.52 -4.39 -7.28
CA TYR A 369 22.62 -4.52 -8.23
C TYR A 369 23.29 -3.16 -8.53
N GLU A 370 22.51 -2.08 -8.55
CA GLU A 370 22.94 -0.70 -8.79
C GLU A 370 23.86 -0.22 -7.67
N LYS A 371 23.39 -0.30 -6.41
CA LYS A 371 24.18 0.08 -5.23
C LYS A 371 25.44 -0.76 -5.10
N PHE A 372 25.37 -2.06 -5.39
CA PHE A 372 26.55 -2.92 -5.41
C PHE A 372 27.54 -2.48 -6.49
N SER A 373 27.08 -2.28 -7.72
CA SER A 373 27.93 -1.88 -8.84
C SER A 373 28.54 -0.49 -8.61
N TYR A 374 27.75 0.46 -8.10
CA TYR A 374 28.23 1.78 -7.71
C TYR A 374 29.35 1.70 -6.66
N ASN A 375 29.15 0.91 -5.60
CA ASN A 375 30.15 0.71 -4.56
C ASN A 375 31.42 0.04 -5.10
N LEU A 376 31.26 -0.99 -5.94
CA LEU A 376 32.36 -1.69 -6.61
C LEU A 376 33.20 -0.73 -7.48
N ILE A 377 32.53 0.13 -8.27
CA ILE A 377 33.21 1.12 -9.12
C ILE A 377 33.89 2.18 -8.25
N LYS A 378 33.22 2.68 -7.20
CA LYS A 378 33.77 3.67 -6.28
C LYS A 378 35.00 3.13 -5.55
N GLU A 379 34.96 1.89 -5.09
CA GLU A 379 36.10 1.21 -4.48
C GLU A 379 37.25 1.08 -5.48
N ARG A 380 36.96 0.64 -6.72
CA ARG A 380 37.99 0.49 -7.75
C ARG A 380 38.63 1.81 -8.16
N LEU A 381 37.84 2.88 -8.23
CA LEU A 381 38.33 4.25 -8.42
C LEU A 381 39.21 4.67 -7.25
N GLY A 382 38.77 4.43 -6.00
CA GLY A 382 39.55 4.75 -4.81
C GLY A 382 40.91 4.07 -4.78
N GLN A 383 40.96 2.79 -5.14
CA GLN A 383 42.20 2.03 -5.29
C GLN A 383 43.10 2.63 -6.38
N LEU A 384 42.56 2.90 -7.57
CA LEU A 384 43.31 3.50 -8.68
C LEU A 384 43.92 4.85 -8.28
N LEU A 385 43.14 5.71 -7.62
CA LEU A 385 43.61 7.02 -7.16
C LEU A 385 44.68 6.89 -6.09
N ALA A 386 44.49 6.01 -5.10
CA ALA A 386 45.46 5.77 -4.04
C ALA A 386 46.80 5.25 -4.58
N GLU A 387 46.77 4.34 -5.58
CA GLU A 387 47.97 3.85 -6.29
C GLU A 387 48.77 4.98 -6.97
N HIS A 388 48.09 6.09 -7.32
CA HIS A 388 48.68 7.25 -7.99
C HIS A 388 48.85 8.47 -7.04
N GLY A 389 48.60 8.30 -5.74
CA GLY A 389 48.73 9.36 -4.73
C GLY A 389 47.65 10.45 -4.80
N GLU A 390 46.53 10.19 -5.46
CA GLU A 390 45.37 11.08 -5.54
C GLU A 390 44.35 10.74 -4.44
N TYR A 391 43.90 11.74 -3.67
CA TYR A 391 42.91 11.56 -2.60
C TYR A 391 41.81 12.62 -2.76
N THR A 392 40.87 12.33 -3.65
CA THR A 392 39.77 13.24 -4.03
C THR A 392 38.43 12.60 -3.67
N PRO A 393 37.42 13.37 -3.23
CA PRO A 393 36.06 12.84 -3.07
C PRO A 393 35.55 12.23 -4.37
N LEU A 394 35.14 10.96 -4.33
CA LEU A 394 34.75 10.18 -5.50
C LEU A 394 33.24 9.99 -5.60
N ASN A 395 32.68 10.38 -6.74
CA ASN A 395 31.33 9.99 -7.16
C ASN A 395 31.40 9.44 -8.60
N PRO A 396 31.29 8.10 -8.79
CA PRO A 396 31.30 7.45 -10.11
C PRO A 396 30.35 8.07 -11.13
N ASP A 397 29.22 8.62 -10.68
CA ASP A 397 28.23 9.19 -11.59
C ASP A 397 28.49 10.63 -12.00
N HIS A 398 29.48 11.29 -11.41
CA HIS A 398 30.00 12.57 -11.92
C HIS A 398 31.06 12.37 -13.01
N ILE A 399 31.36 11.11 -13.34
CA ILE A 399 32.26 10.72 -14.41
C ILE A 399 31.39 10.24 -15.57
N VAL A 400 31.33 11.01 -16.65
CA VAL A 400 30.51 10.74 -17.82
C VAL A 400 31.42 10.28 -18.97
N VAL A 401 31.03 9.19 -19.62
CA VAL A 401 31.64 8.75 -20.88
C VAL A 401 30.72 9.16 -22.02
N GLU A 402 31.24 10.04 -22.87
CA GLU A 402 30.58 10.44 -24.11
C GLU A 402 31.10 9.55 -25.24
N MET A 403 30.23 8.68 -25.76
CA MET A 403 30.52 7.74 -26.86
C MET A 403 30.33 8.39 -28.23
N SER A 404 29.39 9.33 -28.32
CA SER A 404 29.12 10.15 -29.50
C SER A 404 28.42 11.45 -29.05
N PRO A 405 28.20 12.45 -29.93
CA PRO A 405 27.49 13.68 -29.56
C PRO A 405 26.10 13.45 -28.95
N ASN A 406 25.44 12.36 -29.32
CA ASN A 406 24.08 12.02 -28.88
C ASN A 406 24.05 10.91 -27.83
N GLU A 407 25.20 10.33 -27.47
CA GLU A 407 25.26 9.17 -26.59
C GLU A 407 26.24 9.42 -25.44
N LYS A 408 25.67 9.57 -24.24
CA LYS A 408 26.38 9.82 -22.99
C LYS A 408 25.83 8.91 -21.92
N MET A 409 26.71 8.42 -21.07
CA MET A 409 26.35 7.60 -19.93
C MET A 409 27.29 7.91 -18.77
N THR A 410 26.78 7.86 -17.55
CA THR A 410 27.67 7.90 -16.38
C THR A 410 28.52 6.63 -16.33
N LEU A 411 29.64 6.66 -15.62
CA LEU A 411 30.51 5.49 -15.46
C LEU A 411 29.74 4.33 -14.82
N THR A 412 28.86 4.60 -13.84
CA THR A 412 27.99 3.60 -13.23
C THR A 412 27.05 2.98 -14.27
N GLN A 413 26.35 3.81 -15.06
CA GLN A 413 25.44 3.32 -16.11
C GLN A 413 26.17 2.48 -17.15
N LEU A 414 27.37 2.91 -17.57
CA LEU A 414 28.20 2.20 -18.53
C LEU A 414 28.55 0.80 -18.06
N ILE A 415 29.01 0.70 -16.81
CA ILE A 415 29.45 -0.56 -16.22
C ILE A 415 28.26 -1.47 -15.91
N ILE A 416 27.17 -0.94 -15.36
CA ILE A 416 25.94 -1.71 -15.06
C ILE A 416 25.35 -2.33 -16.33
N LYS A 417 25.31 -1.57 -17.44
CA LYS A 417 24.84 -2.05 -18.74
C LYS A 417 25.82 -2.99 -19.44
N GLU A 418 26.97 -3.27 -18.81
CA GLU A 418 28.11 -3.98 -19.40
C GLU A 418 28.45 -3.47 -20.82
N TYR A 419 28.34 -2.16 -21.04
CA TYR A 419 28.53 -1.55 -22.35
C TYR A 419 30.01 -1.59 -22.72
N LYS A 420 30.37 -2.52 -23.62
CA LYS A 420 31.75 -2.73 -24.08
C LYS A 420 32.06 -1.79 -25.23
N PHE A 421 33.16 -1.06 -25.12
CA PHE A 421 33.62 -0.18 -26.17
C PHE A 421 35.14 -0.26 -26.34
N GLU A 422 35.64 0.13 -27.51
CA GLU A 422 37.06 0.21 -27.82
C GLU A 422 37.49 1.67 -28.01
N VAL A 423 38.72 1.97 -27.59
CA VAL A 423 39.34 3.26 -27.87
C VAL A 423 40.12 3.09 -29.17
N VAL A 424 39.57 3.61 -30.26
CA VAL A 424 40.25 3.61 -31.56
C VAL A 424 41.10 4.86 -31.65
N ASP A 425 42.41 4.70 -31.81
CA ASP A 425 43.33 5.82 -32.03
C ASP A 425 43.15 6.32 -33.47
N ASN A 426 42.21 7.24 -33.68
CA ASN A 426 41.93 7.82 -35.00
C ASN A 426 42.65 9.17 -35.16
N PRO A 427 43.80 9.22 -35.86
CA PRO A 427 44.58 10.44 -36.03
C PRO A 427 43.85 11.54 -36.83
N ARG A 428 42.68 11.26 -37.43
CA ARG A 428 41.88 12.27 -38.16
C ARG A 428 40.72 12.84 -37.35
N ASN A 429 40.29 12.23 -36.24
CA ASN A 429 39.19 12.76 -35.42
C ASN A 429 39.16 12.15 -33.99
N PRO A 430 39.90 12.70 -33.02
CA PRO A 430 40.09 12.12 -31.67
C PRO A 430 38.96 12.50 -30.69
N LEU A 431 37.72 12.62 -31.17
CA LEU A 431 36.66 13.25 -30.38
C LEU A 431 35.93 12.28 -29.43
N TYR A 432 35.89 10.98 -29.75
CA TYR A 432 35.12 9.98 -29.00
C TYR A 432 35.77 8.58 -29.02
N PRO A 433 35.56 7.74 -28.00
CA PRO A 433 34.90 8.06 -26.73
C PRO A 433 35.78 8.97 -25.86
N ARG A 434 35.18 9.85 -25.05
CA ARG A 434 35.92 10.76 -24.15
C ARG A 434 35.30 10.84 -22.76
N LEU A 435 36.14 11.19 -21.79
CA LEU A 435 35.78 11.35 -20.40
C LEU A 435 35.41 12.82 -20.12
N ILE A 436 34.25 13.01 -19.51
CA ILE A 436 33.75 14.31 -19.05
C ILE A 436 33.51 14.21 -17.55
N LEU A 437 34.00 15.19 -16.80
CA LEU A 437 33.70 15.35 -15.38
C LEU A 437 32.60 16.42 -15.24
N THR A 438 31.54 16.11 -14.52
CA THR A 438 30.42 17.04 -14.25
C THR A 438 30.52 17.66 -12.85
N ASN A 439 29.82 18.77 -12.60
CA ASN A 439 29.64 19.39 -11.27
C ASN A 439 30.94 19.80 -10.54
N ASP A 440 31.84 20.54 -11.20
CA ASP A 440 33.12 21.00 -10.64
C ASP A 440 33.98 19.90 -10.00
N HIS A 441 33.78 18.64 -10.41
CA HIS A 441 34.53 17.52 -9.88
C HIS A 441 36.03 17.73 -10.14
N PRO A 442 36.90 17.55 -9.13
CA PRO A 442 38.33 17.79 -9.32
C PRO A 442 38.89 16.87 -10.41
N PRO A 443 39.89 17.34 -11.19
CA PRO A 443 40.44 16.57 -12.29
C PRO A 443 41.08 15.27 -11.80
N LEU A 444 40.67 14.15 -12.39
CA LEU A 444 41.19 12.81 -12.12
C LEU A 444 42.31 12.49 -13.11
N LYS A 445 43.58 12.60 -12.72
CA LYS A 445 44.70 12.43 -13.67
C LYS A 445 45.01 10.96 -13.90
N ALA A 446 44.82 10.12 -12.89
CA ALA A 446 45.02 8.67 -12.97
C ALA A 446 43.95 7.93 -13.82
N LEU A 447 42.76 8.52 -13.99
CA LEU A 447 41.67 7.88 -14.72
C LEU A 447 41.69 8.24 -16.21
N THR A 448 41.90 7.24 -17.08
CA THR A 448 41.93 7.41 -18.54
C THR A 448 40.75 6.71 -19.21
N ILE A 449 40.39 7.16 -20.42
CA ILE A 449 39.33 6.50 -21.19
C ILE A 449 39.71 5.06 -21.58
N GLN A 450 40.99 4.78 -21.80
CA GLN A 450 41.51 3.43 -22.00
C GLN A 450 41.33 2.57 -20.73
N GLY A 451 41.56 3.15 -19.55
CA GLY A 451 41.30 2.50 -18.26
C GLY A 451 39.83 2.11 -18.11
N ILE A 452 38.90 3.02 -18.44
CA ILE A 452 37.47 2.74 -18.41
C ILE A 452 37.09 1.67 -19.46
N ALA A 453 37.63 1.76 -20.68
CA ALA A 453 37.41 0.74 -21.71
C ALA A 453 37.86 -0.65 -21.24
N ASN A 454 38.98 -0.73 -20.52
CA ASN A 454 39.43 -1.97 -19.90
C ASN A 454 38.46 -2.45 -18.82
N TRP A 455 38.00 -1.57 -17.92
CA TRP A 455 37.02 -1.91 -16.89
C TRP A 455 35.69 -2.39 -17.47
N SER A 456 35.23 -1.81 -18.58
CA SER A 456 34.01 -2.24 -19.28
C SER A 456 34.05 -3.71 -19.70
N ARG A 457 35.24 -4.29 -19.87
CA ARG A 457 35.43 -5.70 -20.24
C ARG A 457 35.81 -6.61 -19.08
N THR A 458 36.44 -6.06 -18.04
CA THR A 458 37.12 -6.84 -16.99
C THR A 458 36.46 -6.74 -15.62
N LEU A 459 35.70 -5.69 -15.34
CA LEU A 459 35.13 -5.48 -14.02
C LEU A 459 34.02 -6.49 -13.70
N ARG A 460 33.27 -6.94 -14.71
CA ARG A 460 32.22 -7.98 -14.63
C ARG A 460 31.35 -7.88 -13.36
N PRO A 461 30.61 -6.77 -13.21
CA PRO A 461 29.79 -6.52 -12.02
C PRO A 461 28.75 -7.61 -11.76
N GLY A 462 28.18 -8.24 -12.80
CA GLY A 462 27.23 -9.35 -12.66
C GLY A 462 27.83 -10.57 -11.94
N GLU A 463 29.01 -11.01 -12.38
CA GLU A 463 29.72 -12.15 -11.75
C GLU A 463 30.10 -11.83 -10.30
N LYS A 464 30.65 -10.64 -10.05
CA LYS A 464 31.00 -10.20 -8.70
C LYS A 464 29.78 -10.08 -7.79
N TYR A 465 28.63 -9.71 -8.36
CA TYR A 465 27.37 -9.68 -7.61
C TYR A 465 26.90 -11.09 -7.25
N ILE A 466 26.98 -12.05 -8.17
CA ILE A 466 26.69 -13.47 -7.89
C ILE A 466 27.62 -14.00 -6.78
N ASP A 467 28.92 -13.71 -6.85
CA ASP A 467 29.88 -14.11 -5.82
C ASP A 467 29.57 -13.49 -4.46
N MET A 468 29.15 -12.22 -4.44
CA MET A 468 28.67 -11.54 -3.25
C MET A 468 27.40 -12.19 -2.68
N LEU A 469 26.41 -12.50 -3.52
CA LEU A 469 25.19 -13.21 -3.09
C LEU A 469 25.53 -14.57 -2.47
N ARG A 470 26.44 -15.34 -3.06
CA ARG A 470 26.85 -16.64 -2.53
C ARG A 470 27.58 -16.51 -1.19
N SER A 471 28.51 -15.58 -1.07
CA SER A 471 29.34 -15.42 0.14
C SER A 471 28.60 -14.78 1.32
N ILE A 472 27.70 -13.82 1.07
CA ILE A 472 26.99 -13.07 2.13
C ILE A 472 25.61 -13.67 2.43
N TYR A 473 24.93 -14.24 1.44
CA TYR A 473 23.53 -14.66 1.57
C TYR A 473 23.31 -16.18 1.53
N LEU A 474 24.34 -16.98 1.21
CA LEU A 474 24.26 -18.46 1.24
C LEU A 474 25.28 -19.14 2.15
N ASP A 475 26.27 -18.42 2.70
CA ASP A 475 27.22 -19.02 3.64
C ASP A 475 26.60 -19.25 5.02
N MET A 476 26.27 -20.50 5.31
CA MET A 476 25.67 -20.91 6.57
C MET A 476 26.59 -20.73 7.78
N ASN A 477 27.90 -20.52 7.60
CA ASN A 477 28.82 -20.22 8.69
C ASN A 477 28.83 -18.73 9.07
N ASN A 478 28.21 -17.88 8.26
CA ASN A 478 28.07 -16.46 8.53
C ASN A 478 26.82 -16.20 9.41
N SER A 479 27.03 -15.59 10.58
CA SER A 479 25.96 -15.27 11.52
C SER A 479 24.94 -14.27 10.95
N GLU A 480 25.36 -13.42 10.02
CA GLU A 480 24.46 -12.49 9.32
C GLU A 480 23.50 -13.24 8.40
N THR A 481 23.99 -14.23 7.65
CA THR A 481 23.17 -15.10 6.79
C THR A 481 22.13 -15.86 7.60
N ALA A 482 22.55 -16.45 8.73
CA ALA A 482 21.64 -17.15 9.65
C ALA A 482 20.54 -16.23 10.20
N PHE A 483 20.88 -14.97 10.51
CA PHE A 483 19.91 -13.98 10.97
C PHE A 483 18.93 -13.57 9.86
N LYS A 484 19.41 -13.27 8.64
CA LYS A 484 18.52 -12.93 7.50
C LYS A 484 17.57 -14.08 7.16
N ARG A 485 18.05 -15.32 7.21
CA ARG A 485 17.23 -16.52 7.04
C ARG A 485 16.15 -16.65 8.11
N SER A 486 16.51 -16.35 9.36
CA SER A 486 15.55 -16.33 10.48
C SER A 486 14.47 -15.27 10.24
N ILE A 487 14.85 -14.04 9.85
CA ILE A 487 13.89 -12.98 9.50
C ILE A 487 12.95 -13.42 8.37
N HIS A 488 13.47 -14.02 7.30
CA HIS A 488 12.65 -14.53 6.19
C HIS A 488 11.63 -15.57 6.66
N PHE A 489 12.07 -16.54 7.47
CA PHE A 489 11.20 -17.55 8.07
C PHE A 489 10.10 -16.92 8.95
N GLU A 490 10.48 -16.04 9.89
CA GLU A 490 9.55 -15.43 10.84
C GLU A 490 8.51 -14.54 10.14
N ILE A 491 8.87 -13.87 9.04
CA ILE A 491 7.94 -13.14 8.17
C ILE A 491 6.94 -14.09 7.53
N GLN A 492 7.41 -15.14 6.85
CA GLN A 492 6.54 -16.10 6.16
C GLN A 492 5.56 -16.74 7.15
N GLN A 493 6.05 -17.18 8.31
CA GLN A 493 5.22 -17.84 9.32
C GLN A 493 4.11 -16.92 9.83
N ARG A 494 4.43 -15.67 10.21
CA ARG A 494 3.43 -14.73 10.73
C ARG A 494 2.48 -14.23 9.65
N GLN A 495 2.96 -14.02 8.42
CA GLN A 495 2.08 -13.65 7.31
C GLN A 495 1.06 -14.75 7.01
N MET A 496 1.48 -16.02 7.05
CA MET A 496 0.56 -17.16 6.94
C MET A 496 -0.48 -17.17 8.07
N GLN A 497 -0.05 -16.96 9.33
CA GLN A 497 -0.96 -16.90 10.48
C GLN A 497 -1.97 -15.75 10.35
N VAL A 498 -1.50 -14.56 9.98
CA VAL A 498 -2.38 -13.41 9.75
C VAL A 498 -3.36 -13.70 8.61
N ALA A 499 -2.92 -14.27 7.49
CA ALA A 499 -3.79 -14.64 6.37
C ALA A 499 -4.87 -15.65 6.79
N ILE A 500 -4.51 -16.67 7.58
CA ILE A 500 -5.45 -17.66 8.12
C ILE A 500 -6.49 -17.00 9.04
N MET A 501 -6.05 -16.12 9.96
CA MET A 501 -6.94 -15.37 10.85
C MET A 501 -7.85 -14.39 10.09
N SER A 502 -7.32 -13.74 9.07
CA SER A 502 -8.08 -12.86 8.18
C SER A 502 -9.24 -13.59 7.51
N GLU A 503 -9.04 -14.81 6.99
CA GLU A 503 -10.12 -15.59 6.39
C GLU A 503 -11.14 -16.07 7.44
N LEU A 504 -10.71 -16.41 8.65
CA LEU A 504 -11.60 -16.75 9.77
C LEU A 504 -12.49 -15.55 10.12
N PHE A 505 -11.88 -14.38 10.35
CA PHE A 505 -12.59 -13.16 10.71
C PHE A 505 -13.55 -12.68 9.62
N GLN A 506 -13.19 -12.88 8.35
CA GLN A 506 -14.06 -12.57 7.22
C GLN A 506 -15.15 -13.64 6.99
N GLY A 507 -15.20 -14.70 7.79
CA GLY A 507 -16.20 -15.77 7.70
C GLY A 507 -16.04 -16.69 6.50
N ARG A 508 -14.87 -16.65 5.83
CA ARG A 508 -14.55 -17.47 4.65
C ARG A 508 -13.83 -18.77 5.02
N LEU A 509 -13.33 -18.87 6.25
CA LEU A 509 -12.70 -20.07 6.79
C LEU A 509 -13.47 -20.55 8.03
N LEU A 510 -13.86 -21.83 8.02
CA LEU A 510 -14.51 -22.47 9.16
C LEU A 510 -13.50 -22.78 10.28
N LYS A 511 -13.98 -22.79 11.53
CA LYS A 511 -13.13 -22.94 12.72
C LYS A 511 -12.28 -24.22 12.74
N ASP A 512 -12.84 -25.38 12.38
CA ASP A 512 -12.08 -26.65 12.28
C ASP A 512 -10.91 -26.57 11.29
N LYS A 513 -11.09 -25.86 10.17
CA LYS A 513 -10.03 -25.68 9.17
C LYS A 513 -8.99 -24.67 9.66
N TYR A 514 -9.43 -23.60 10.32
CA TYR A 514 -8.55 -22.64 10.98
C TYR A 514 -7.62 -23.32 11.99
N ASP A 515 -8.15 -24.15 12.88
CA ASP A 515 -7.33 -24.77 13.94
C ASP A 515 -6.25 -25.69 13.34
N ARG A 516 -6.59 -26.47 12.29
CA ARG A 516 -5.65 -27.33 11.56
C ARG A 516 -4.58 -26.56 10.79
N LEU A 517 -4.96 -25.47 10.11
CA LEU A 517 -4.01 -24.63 9.37
C LEU A 517 -3.05 -23.93 10.33
N ARG A 518 -3.56 -23.43 11.46
CA ARG A 518 -2.73 -22.82 12.51
C ARG A 518 -1.73 -23.83 13.08
N GLU A 519 -2.19 -25.04 13.40
CA GLU A 519 -1.31 -26.11 13.87
C GLU A 519 -0.23 -26.45 12.85
N LEU A 520 -0.61 -26.62 11.57
CA LEU A 520 0.34 -26.89 10.49
C LEU A 520 1.42 -25.78 10.42
N VAL A 521 1.03 -24.50 10.41
CA VAL A 521 2.00 -23.39 10.38
C VAL A 521 2.93 -23.39 11.59
N HIS A 522 2.45 -23.80 12.76
CA HIS A 522 3.30 -23.94 13.95
C HIS A 522 4.33 -25.06 13.79
N THR A 523 3.96 -26.19 13.20
CA THR A 523 4.91 -27.30 12.96
C THR A 523 6.04 -26.96 11.98
N LEU A 524 5.84 -25.96 11.11
CA LEU A 524 6.86 -25.51 10.14
C LEU A 524 8.09 -24.86 10.80
N SER A 525 8.05 -24.54 12.09
CA SER A 525 9.22 -24.11 12.87
C SER A 525 10.26 -25.21 13.06
N SER A 526 9.89 -26.47 12.85
CA SER A 526 10.79 -27.62 12.96
C SER A 526 11.13 -28.20 11.59
N ILE A 527 12.34 -28.73 11.45
CA ILE A 527 12.74 -29.48 10.25
C ILE A 527 12.00 -30.82 10.27
N ASP A 528 11.30 -31.14 9.19
CA ASP A 528 10.75 -32.47 9.01
C ASP A 528 11.88 -33.48 8.78
N THR A 529 12.01 -34.44 9.69
CA THR A 529 13.04 -35.49 9.70
C THR A 529 12.59 -36.83 9.12
N ILE A 530 11.35 -36.95 8.63
CA ILE A 530 10.78 -38.19 8.07
C ILE A 530 11.57 -38.61 6.82
N PRO A 531 12.25 -39.77 6.78
CA PRO A 531 13.11 -40.15 5.67
C PRO A 531 12.41 -40.08 4.32
N MET A 532 13.04 -39.46 3.32
CA MET A 532 12.47 -39.39 1.97
C MET A 532 12.58 -40.75 1.29
N ASN A 533 11.54 -41.14 0.55
CA ASN A 533 11.67 -42.24 -0.39
C ASN A 533 12.78 -41.88 -1.42
N PRO A 534 13.78 -42.75 -1.65
CA PRO A 534 14.85 -42.48 -2.62
C PRO A 534 14.34 -42.20 -4.04
N MET A 535 13.15 -42.71 -4.37
CA MET A 535 12.54 -42.44 -5.66
C MET A 535 11.95 -41.03 -5.74
N GLY A 536 11.64 -40.38 -4.62
CA GLY A 536 10.84 -39.15 -4.52
C GLY A 536 9.47 -39.41 -3.90
N GLU A 537 8.84 -38.36 -3.41
CA GLU A 537 7.56 -38.36 -2.70
C GLU A 537 6.48 -37.73 -3.59
N TYR A 538 5.41 -38.48 -3.86
CA TYR A 538 4.23 -37.92 -4.51
C TYR A 538 3.29 -37.28 -3.48
N PRO A 539 2.63 -36.16 -3.79
CA PRO A 539 1.76 -35.48 -2.82
C PRO A 539 0.66 -36.38 -2.22
N ASN A 540 0.13 -37.34 -2.99
CA ASN A 540 -0.90 -38.28 -2.53
C ASN A 540 -0.37 -39.35 -1.56
N GLU A 541 0.95 -39.52 -1.44
CA GLU A 541 1.58 -40.42 -0.45
C GLU A 541 1.74 -39.73 0.93
N VAL A 542 1.52 -38.41 0.99
CA VAL A 542 1.62 -37.62 2.22
C VAL A 542 0.29 -37.71 2.97
N LEU A 543 0.21 -38.60 3.97
CA LEU A 543 -1.02 -38.92 4.72
C LEU A 543 -1.25 -38.05 5.97
N HIS A 544 -0.73 -36.82 5.99
CA HIS A 544 -0.93 -35.84 7.06
C HIS A 544 -1.04 -34.42 6.50
N ASN A 545 -1.51 -33.46 7.31
CA ASN A 545 -1.56 -32.06 6.90
C ASN A 545 -0.15 -31.57 6.55
N ALA A 546 0.03 -30.98 5.37
CA ALA A 546 1.35 -30.58 4.90
C ALA A 546 1.29 -29.32 4.02
N LEU A 547 2.42 -28.63 3.94
CA LEU A 547 2.62 -27.48 3.06
C LEU A 547 3.39 -27.91 1.82
N PHE A 548 3.00 -27.42 0.64
CA PHE A 548 3.66 -27.69 -0.63
C PHE A 548 4.02 -26.40 -1.34
N GLN A 549 5.16 -26.39 -2.05
CA GLN A 549 5.56 -25.34 -2.98
C GLN A 549 4.64 -25.36 -4.20
N PHE A 550 4.16 -24.19 -4.59
CA PHE A 550 3.28 -24.06 -5.74
C PHE A 550 4.07 -24.02 -7.06
N HIS A 551 3.59 -24.76 -8.05
CA HIS A 551 4.20 -24.84 -9.38
C HIS A 551 3.15 -24.65 -10.47
N ILE A 552 3.54 -24.00 -11.58
CA ILE A 552 2.76 -23.90 -12.82
C ILE A 552 3.60 -24.52 -13.92
N GLU A 553 3.09 -25.51 -14.65
CA GLU A 553 3.84 -26.23 -15.70
C GLU A 553 5.22 -26.74 -15.21
N GLY A 554 5.25 -27.23 -13.96
CA GLY A 554 6.48 -27.70 -13.30
C GLY A 554 7.46 -26.59 -12.89
N ARG A 555 7.10 -25.31 -13.02
CA ARG A 555 7.93 -24.15 -12.66
C ARG A 555 7.54 -23.61 -11.30
N LEU A 556 8.53 -23.47 -10.40
CA LEU A 556 8.31 -22.95 -9.06
C LEU A 556 7.82 -21.51 -9.11
N VAL A 557 6.73 -21.23 -8.40
CA VAL A 557 6.23 -19.88 -8.17
C VAL A 557 6.66 -19.45 -6.77
N GLU A 558 7.64 -18.57 -6.70
CA GLU A 558 8.28 -18.19 -5.44
C GLU A 558 7.32 -17.55 -4.44
N GLY A 559 7.45 -17.95 -3.18
CA GLY A 559 6.63 -17.44 -2.07
C GLY A 559 5.16 -17.85 -2.11
N VAL A 560 4.76 -18.71 -3.05
CA VAL A 560 3.39 -19.22 -3.16
C VAL A 560 3.37 -20.68 -2.73
N PHE A 561 2.41 -21.00 -1.86
CA PHE A 561 2.32 -22.32 -1.25
C PHE A 561 0.90 -22.87 -1.30
N VAL A 562 0.77 -24.19 -1.17
CA VAL A 562 -0.52 -24.88 -1.03
C VAL A 562 -0.52 -25.64 0.29
N PHE A 563 -1.43 -25.25 1.18
CA PHE A 563 -1.77 -26.05 2.36
C PHE A 563 -2.66 -27.19 1.93
N ARG A 564 -2.26 -28.43 2.21
CA ARG A 564 -3.08 -29.61 2.03
C ARG A 564 -3.53 -30.11 3.40
N LEU A 565 -4.83 -30.10 3.64
CA LEU A 565 -5.46 -30.65 4.84
C LEU A 565 -6.08 -32.00 4.53
N LEU A 566 -5.89 -32.95 5.43
CA LEU A 566 -6.48 -34.28 5.37
C LEU A 566 -7.47 -34.48 6.51
N LYS A 567 -8.68 -34.93 6.16
CA LYS A 567 -9.73 -35.30 7.11
C LYS A 567 -10.51 -36.49 6.58
N ASP A 568 -10.49 -37.62 7.28
CA ASP A 568 -11.26 -38.81 6.90
C ASP A 568 -11.05 -39.23 5.43
N MET A 569 -9.79 -39.17 4.96
CA MET A 569 -9.36 -39.40 3.57
C MET A 569 -9.83 -38.36 2.53
N LEU A 570 -10.55 -37.31 2.93
CA LEU A 570 -10.84 -36.15 2.10
C LEU A 570 -9.65 -35.19 2.12
N VAL A 571 -9.27 -34.73 0.92
CA VAL A 571 -8.22 -33.75 0.69
C VAL A 571 -8.87 -32.39 0.46
N GLU A 572 -8.47 -31.41 1.25
CA GLU A 572 -8.80 -30.01 1.02
C GLU A 572 -7.51 -29.20 0.82
N GLU A 573 -7.48 -28.38 -0.22
CA GLU A 573 -6.30 -27.60 -0.57
C GLU A 573 -6.59 -26.10 -0.52
N PHE A 574 -5.69 -25.35 0.10
CA PHE A 574 -5.74 -23.90 0.18
C PHE A 574 -4.49 -23.31 -0.42
N LEU A 575 -4.67 -22.48 -1.44
CA LEU A 575 -3.63 -21.70 -2.10
C LEU A 575 -3.35 -20.44 -1.28
N TYR A 576 -2.10 -20.31 -0.83
CA TYR A 576 -1.56 -19.14 -0.17
C TYR A 576 -0.75 -18.28 -1.14
N THR A 577 -1.18 -17.04 -1.32
CA THR A 577 -0.59 -16.03 -2.21
C THR A 577 -0.34 -14.74 -1.43
N PRO A 578 0.84 -14.55 -0.81
CA PRO A 578 1.13 -13.33 -0.08
C PRO A 578 1.08 -12.12 -1.02
N ASP A 579 0.52 -11.01 -0.54
CA ASP A 579 0.44 -9.72 -1.26
C ASP A 579 -0.27 -9.82 -2.62
N ALA A 580 -1.27 -10.72 -2.71
CA ALA A 580 -2.04 -10.91 -3.92
C ALA A 580 -2.77 -9.63 -4.36
N PRO A 581 -2.89 -9.40 -5.69
CA PRO A 581 -3.44 -8.18 -6.25
C PRO A 581 -4.91 -7.93 -5.91
N ASP A 582 -5.62 -8.97 -5.50
CA ASP A 582 -7.02 -8.99 -5.09
C ASP A 582 -7.19 -8.73 -3.57
N GLY A 583 -6.08 -8.70 -2.83
CA GLY A 583 -6.07 -8.47 -1.39
C GLY A 583 -6.35 -9.72 -0.54
N ARG A 584 -6.47 -10.90 -1.16
CA ARG A 584 -6.76 -12.16 -0.46
C ARG A 584 -5.51 -13.04 -0.42
N CYS A 585 -4.99 -13.31 0.77
CA CYS A 585 -3.75 -14.08 0.90
C CYS A 585 -3.97 -15.60 0.95
N LEU A 586 -5.17 -16.07 1.31
CA LEU A 586 -5.49 -17.49 1.43
C LEU A 586 -6.84 -17.78 0.78
N ARG A 587 -6.91 -18.76 -0.12
CA ARG A 587 -8.16 -19.17 -0.80
C ARG A 587 -8.17 -20.67 -1.08
N PRO A 588 -9.34 -21.30 -1.24
CA PRO A 588 -9.42 -22.67 -1.73
C PRO A 588 -8.72 -22.81 -3.08
N MET A 589 -8.01 -23.92 -3.29
CA MET A 589 -7.33 -24.20 -4.56
C MET A 589 -8.32 -24.28 -5.74
N SER A 590 -9.57 -24.67 -5.48
CA SER A 590 -10.66 -24.64 -6.47
C SER A 590 -10.97 -23.25 -7.02
N GLU A 591 -10.57 -22.17 -6.35
CA GLU A 591 -10.73 -20.80 -6.84
C GLU A 591 -9.58 -20.36 -7.77
N PHE A 592 -8.55 -21.18 -8.01
CA PHE A 592 -7.37 -20.80 -8.81
C PHE A 592 -7.74 -20.21 -10.18
N VAL A 593 -8.55 -20.93 -10.95
CA VAL A 593 -8.92 -20.55 -12.33
C VAL A 593 -9.68 -19.22 -12.33
N LEU A 594 -10.65 -19.09 -11.41
CA LEU A 594 -11.41 -17.85 -11.24
C LEU A 594 -10.50 -16.69 -10.85
N ALA A 595 -9.54 -16.92 -9.95
CA ALA A 595 -8.64 -15.89 -9.47
C ALA A 595 -7.69 -15.39 -10.57
N VAL A 596 -7.21 -16.26 -11.46
CA VAL A 596 -6.43 -15.85 -12.63
C VAL A 596 -7.30 -15.08 -13.62
N LYS A 597 -8.45 -15.67 -14.03
CA LYS A 597 -9.33 -15.09 -15.06
C LYS A 597 -9.96 -13.76 -14.65
N GLU A 598 -10.36 -13.61 -13.39
CA GLU A 598 -11.21 -12.49 -12.95
C GLU A 598 -10.53 -11.56 -11.95
N ARG A 599 -9.51 -12.02 -11.21
CA ARG A 599 -8.94 -11.29 -10.07
C ARG A 599 -7.49 -10.82 -10.27
N GLY A 600 -6.95 -11.00 -11.47
CA GLY A 600 -5.64 -10.48 -11.85
C GLY A 600 -4.45 -11.26 -11.29
N LEU A 601 -4.64 -12.52 -10.90
CA LEU A 601 -3.54 -13.35 -10.37
C LEU A 601 -2.57 -13.86 -11.45
N GLY A 602 -2.90 -13.74 -12.75
CA GLY A 602 -2.00 -14.13 -13.84
C GLY A 602 -0.64 -13.43 -13.76
N ASP A 603 -0.64 -12.10 -13.88
CA ASP A 603 0.58 -11.28 -13.76
C ASP A 603 1.29 -11.47 -12.40
N TYR A 604 0.52 -11.67 -11.32
CA TYR A 604 1.08 -11.97 -10.00
C TYR A 604 1.94 -13.24 -10.00
N PHE A 605 1.49 -14.33 -10.64
CA PHE A 605 2.26 -15.57 -10.77
C PHE A 605 3.40 -15.42 -11.78
N TYR A 606 3.17 -14.77 -12.91
CA TYR A 606 4.18 -14.51 -13.94
C TYR A 606 5.41 -13.79 -13.36
N ARG A 607 5.22 -12.79 -12.50
CA ARG A 607 6.33 -12.06 -11.86
C ARG A 607 7.06 -12.85 -10.78
N ARG A 608 6.51 -13.99 -10.34
CA ARG A 608 7.05 -14.82 -9.25
C ARG A 608 7.80 -16.06 -9.73
N VAL A 609 7.96 -16.25 -11.03
CA VAL A 609 8.81 -17.31 -11.59
C VAL A 609 10.14 -16.76 -12.06
N ARG A 610 11.13 -17.65 -12.21
CA ARG A 610 12.44 -17.32 -12.80
C ARG A 610 12.25 -16.72 -14.19
N TYR A 611 13.13 -15.81 -14.58
CA TYR A 611 13.07 -15.16 -15.88
C TYR A 611 13.03 -16.17 -17.05
N THR A 612 13.83 -17.23 -16.96
CA THR A 612 13.85 -18.31 -17.98
C THR A 612 12.55 -19.10 -18.07
N ASP A 613 11.77 -19.15 -16.97
CA ASP A 613 10.51 -19.88 -16.88
C ASP A 613 9.29 -19.01 -17.26
N GLN A 614 9.46 -17.67 -17.31
CA GLN A 614 8.39 -16.71 -17.62
C GLN A 614 7.68 -17.02 -18.94
N ARG A 615 8.40 -17.50 -19.96
CA ARG A 615 7.79 -17.86 -21.24
C ARG A 615 6.77 -19.00 -21.11
N VAL A 616 7.12 -20.05 -20.37
CA VAL A 616 6.27 -21.23 -20.18
C VAL A 616 5.03 -20.84 -19.37
N VAL A 617 5.25 -20.19 -18.23
CA VAL A 617 4.19 -19.79 -17.31
C VAL A 617 3.29 -18.73 -17.92
N GLY A 618 3.85 -17.77 -18.65
CA GLY A 618 3.10 -16.75 -19.39
C GLY A 618 2.24 -17.35 -20.50
N THR A 619 2.70 -18.41 -21.17
CA THR A 619 1.89 -19.13 -22.17
C THR A 619 0.68 -19.78 -21.50
N TYR A 620 0.90 -20.52 -20.40
CA TYR A 620 -0.18 -21.13 -19.61
C TYR A 620 -1.20 -20.10 -19.11
N ILE A 621 -0.73 -18.98 -18.54
CA ILE A 621 -1.61 -17.90 -18.06
C ILE A 621 -2.42 -17.32 -19.21
N THR A 622 -1.77 -17.05 -20.35
CA THR A 622 -2.44 -16.50 -21.53
C THR A 622 -3.52 -17.45 -22.06
N GLU A 623 -3.24 -18.76 -22.10
CA GLU A 623 -4.23 -19.78 -22.49
C GLU A 623 -5.40 -19.80 -21.52
N LEU A 624 -5.13 -19.72 -20.21
CA LEU A 624 -6.16 -19.65 -19.18
C LEU A 624 -7.00 -18.37 -19.28
N GLU A 625 -6.41 -17.22 -19.55
CA GLU A 625 -7.14 -15.95 -19.66
C GLU A 625 -7.95 -15.84 -20.97
N LEU A 626 -7.41 -16.32 -22.10
CA LEU A 626 -8.03 -16.15 -23.41
C LEU A 626 -8.98 -17.28 -23.80
N ASN A 627 -8.75 -18.50 -23.34
CA ASN A 627 -9.58 -19.66 -23.69
C ASN A 627 -10.60 -19.94 -22.59
N SER A 628 -11.86 -19.57 -22.84
CA SER A 628 -12.97 -19.83 -21.92
C SER A 628 -13.11 -21.32 -21.52
N ASN A 629 -12.75 -22.24 -22.42
CA ASN A 629 -12.82 -23.69 -22.20
C ASN A 629 -11.58 -24.27 -21.49
N PHE A 630 -10.47 -23.52 -21.39
CA PHE A 630 -9.31 -23.96 -20.63
C PHE A 630 -9.55 -23.65 -19.15
N THR A 631 -9.61 -24.69 -18.33
CA THR A 631 -9.91 -24.61 -16.89
C THR A 631 -8.99 -25.50 -16.06
N ASP A 632 -7.85 -25.90 -16.63
CA ASP A 632 -6.90 -26.76 -15.94
C ASP A 632 -6.25 -25.94 -14.83
N ALA A 633 -6.36 -26.43 -13.60
CA ALA A 633 -5.67 -25.85 -12.44
C ALA A 633 -4.37 -26.64 -12.22
N PRO A 634 -3.28 -26.00 -11.73
CA PRO A 634 -2.04 -26.71 -11.49
C PRO A 634 -2.21 -27.75 -10.41
N VAL A 635 -1.58 -28.91 -10.61
CA VAL A 635 -1.53 -29.99 -9.64
C VAL A 635 -0.23 -29.96 -8.87
N LEU A 636 -0.25 -30.41 -7.61
CA LEU A 636 0.95 -30.48 -6.79
C LEU A 636 2.00 -31.38 -7.44
N GLY A 637 3.21 -30.82 -7.60
CA GLY A 637 4.33 -31.54 -8.20
C GLY A 637 4.92 -32.58 -7.25
N ARG A 638 5.59 -33.58 -7.82
CA ARG A 638 6.42 -34.51 -7.06
C ARG A 638 7.52 -33.76 -6.30
N ASN A 639 7.86 -34.19 -5.08
CA ASN A 639 8.89 -33.57 -4.22
C ASN A 639 8.64 -32.08 -3.89
N SER A 640 7.40 -31.58 -4.03
CA SER A 640 7.09 -30.18 -3.74
C SER A 640 6.81 -29.91 -2.27
N ARG A 641 6.84 -30.92 -1.38
CA ARG A 641 6.52 -30.74 0.04
C ARG A 641 7.57 -29.86 0.73
N VAL A 642 7.11 -28.85 1.46
CA VAL A 642 7.95 -27.98 2.28
C VAL A 642 8.30 -28.73 3.56
N ARG A 643 9.57 -29.12 3.67
CA ARG A 643 10.12 -29.82 4.85
C ARG A 643 10.81 -28.90 5.85
N ASN A 644 11.23 -27.73 5.36
CA ASN A 644 11.86 -26.70 6.14
C ASN A 644 11.49 -25.36 5.50
N LEU A 645 10.60 -24.61 6.14
CA LEU A 645 10.19 -23.30 5.62
C LEU A 645 11.37 -22.32 5.59
N ALA A 646 12.32 -22.42 6.51
CA ALA A 646 13.51 -21.57 6.48
C ALA A 646 14.40 -21.84 5.26
N ALA A 647 14.30 -23.02 4.62
CA ALA A 647 15.05 -23.36 3.41
C ALA A 647 14.54 -22.64 2.13
N THR A 648 13.39 -21.94 2.21
CA THR A 648 12.89 -21.15 1.06
C THR A 648 13.68 -19.87 0.86
N TYR A 649 14.45 -19.45 1.86
CA TYR A 649 15.35 -18.31 1.74
C TYR A 649 16.43 -18.59 0.69
N GLU A 650 17.06 -19.76 0.74
CA GLU A 650 18.08 -20.18 -0.22
C GLU A 650 17.51 -20.27 -1.64
N GLY A 651 16.29 -20.79 -1.78
CA GLY A 651 15.56 -20.81 -3.07
C GLY A 651 15.36 -19.41 -3.67
N LEU A 652 15.02 -18.42 -2.83
CA LEU A 652 14.92 -17.02 -3.24
C LEU A 652 16.26 -16.49 -3.75
N ILE A 653 17.37 -16.78 -3.06
CA ILE A 653 18.71 -16.33 -3.49
C ILE A 653 19.11 -17.01 -4.80
N ASP A 654 18.88 -18.33 -4.90
CA ASP A 654 19.20 -19.10 -6.10
C ASP A 654 18.42 -18.59 -7.32
N ARG A 655 17.17 -18.16 -7.13
CA ARG A 655 16.42 -17.47 -8.18
C ARG A 655 17.09 -16.15 -8.56
N ILE A 656 17.44 -15.30 -7.59
CA ILE A 656 18.09 -14.01 -7.89
C ILE A 656 19.38 -14.27 -8.68
N ILE A 657 20.19 -15.24 -8.26
CA ILE A 657 21.41 -15.65 -8.98
C ILE A 657 21.08 -16.11 -10.41
N ALA A 658 20.07 -16.96 -10.58
CA ALA A 658 19.68 -17.46 -11.90
C ALA A 658 19.13 -16.35 -12.81
N ASP A 659 18.37 -15.41 -12.26
CA ASP A 659 17.84 -14.25 -12.99
C ASP A 659 18.97 -13.29 -13.37
N VAL A 660 20.00 -13.15 -12.52
CA VAL A 660 21.20 -12.37 -12.83
C VAL A 660 22.05 -13.02 -13.92
N ASP A 661 22.26 -14.33 -13.84
CA ASP A 661 23.04 -15.10 -14.83
C ASP A 661 22.37 -15.10 -16.22
N ALA A 662 21.03 -15.10 -16.25
CA ALA A 662 20.26 -15.15 -17.49
C ALA A 662 20.16 -13.81 -18.25
N LYS A 663 20.47 -12.66 -17.63
CA LYS A 663 20.25 -11.32 -18.21
C LYS A 663 21.38 -10.35 -17.90
N THR A 664 21.97 -9.74 -18.93
CA THR A 664 22.99 -8.68 -18.77
C THR A 664 22.45 -7.25 -18.87
N GLU A 665 21.28 -7.01 -19.49
CA GLU A 665 20.76 -5.64 -19.73
C GLU A 665 19.53 -5.23 -18.91
N SER A 666 18.76 -6.16 -18.32
CA SER A 666 17.53 -5.86 -17.53
C SER A 666 17.62 -6.20 -16.03
N LEU A 667 18.85 -6.34 -15.52
CA LEU A 667 19.15 -6.69 -14.12
C LEU A 667 18.51 -5.72 -13.12
N ASN A 668 18.55 -4.43 -13.47
CA ASN A 668 17.98 -3.36 -12.66
C ASN A 668 16.50 -3.60 -12.39
N ASP A 669 15.68 -3.77 -13.43
CA ASP A 669 14.23 -3.85 -13.30
C ASP A 669 13.77 -5.04 -12.42
N ILE A 670 14.49 -6.16 -12.46
CA ILE A 670 14.14 -7.38 -11.71
C ILE A 670 14.44 -7.20 -10.21
N ILE A 671 15.67 -6.84 -9.86
CA ILE A 671 16.11 -6.75 -8.45
C ILE A 671 15.52 -5.51 -7.79
N SER A 672 15.49 -4.40 -8.50
CA SER A 672 14.82 -3.19 -8.04
C SER A 672 13.33 -3.41 -7.82
N GLY A 673 12.67 -4.20 -8.67
CA GLY A 673 11.28 -4.61 -8.45
C GLY A 673 11.10 -5.40 -7.15
N LEU A 674 12.02 -6.31 -6.81
CA LEU A 674 11.99 -7.06 -5.55
C LEU A 674 12.18 -6.16 -4.32
N VAL A 675 13.18 -5.26 -4.37
CA VAL A 675 13.43 -4.28 -3.29
C VAL A 675 12.24 -3.34 -3.14
N PHE A 676 11.72 -2.80 -4.24
CA PHE A 676 10.55 -1.93 -4.27
C PHE A 676 9.31 -2.61 -3.66
N ASN A 677 9.04 -3.87 -4.03
CA ASN A 677 7.91 -4.63 -3.49
C ASN A 677 8.07 -4.87 -1.99
N ALA A 678 9.27 -5.24 -1.53
CA ALA A 678 9.56 -5.46 -0.11
C ALA A 678 9.39 -4.16 0.70
N VAL A 679 9.89 -3.03 0.19
CA VAL A 679 9.72 -1.72 0.83
C VAL A 679 8.26 -1.29 0.84
N THR A 680 7.52 -1.49 -0.25
CA THR A 680 6.09 -1.18 -0.33
C THR A 680 5.28 -2.00 0.67
N ALA A 681 5.59 -3.30 0.80
CA ALA A 681 4.97 -4.18 1.79
C ALA A 681 5.28 -3.71 3.23
N ALA A 682 6.55 -3.38 3.51
CA ALA A 682 6.95 -2.85 4.82
C ALA A 682 6.25 -1.52 5.14
N ALA A 683 6.26 -0.58 4.21
CA ALA A 683 5.61 0.73 4.35
C ALA A 683 4.10 0.59 4.61
N SER A 684 3.47 -0.36 3.92
CA SER A 684 2.06 -0.69 4.11
C SER A 684 1.80 -1.14 5.55
N VAL A 685 2.61 -2.06 6.10
CA VAL A 685 2.45 -2.58 7.46
C VAL A 685 2.79 -1.53 8.54
N ILE A 686 3.76 -0.66 8.27
CA ILE A 686 4.23 0.38 9.20
C ILE A 686 3.25 1.56 9.27
N SER A 687 2.64 1.92 8.14
CA SER A 687 1.70 3.06 8.05
C SER A 687 0.37 2.81 8.73
N LEU A 688 0.12 1.58 9.18
CA LEU A 688 -1.11 1.21 9.88
C LEU A 688 -1.17 1.81 11.28
N VAL A 689 -2.24 2.54 11.58
CA VAL A 689 -2.54 2.92 12.98
C VAL A 689 -2.93 1.67 13.78
N TYR A 690 -3.81 0.83 13.22
CA TYR A 690 -4.13 -0.50 13.74
C TYR A 690 -4.21 -1.52 12.61
N ALA A 691 -4.08 -2.80 12.95
CA ALA A 691 -4.07 -3.88 11.96
C ALA A 691 -5.45 -4.07 11.30
N PRO A 692 -5.58 -3.85 9.98
CA PRO A 692 -6.78 -4.20 9.26
C PRO A 692 -6.88 -5.73 9.16
N ILE A 693 -8.09 -6.24 9.00
CA ILE A 693 -8.36 -7.68 8.99
C ILE A 693 -8.04 -8.33 7.63
N GLY A 694 -7.53 -7.56 6.67
CA GLY A 694 -6.94 -8.07 5.43
C GLY A 694 -5.61 -7.39 5.12
N LEU A 695 -4.65 -8.15 4.58
CA LEU A 695 -3.29 -7.71 4.22
C LEU A 695 -3.18 -7.12 2.80
N ALA A 696 -4.22 -6.44 2.32
CA ALA A 696 -4.16 -5.80 1.01
C ALA A 696 -3.60 -4.38 1.11
N LEU A 697 -2.82 -3.95 0.13
CA LEU A 697 -2.44 -2.54 -0.05
C LEU A 697 -3.70 -1.63 -0.03
N SER A 698 -4.81 -2.10 -0.62
CA SER A 698 -6.11 -1.41 -0.58
C SER A 698 -6.73 -1.31 0.82
N ALA A 699 -6.44 -2.22 1.75
CA ALA A 699 -6.93 -2.14 3.14
C ALA A 699 -6.22 -1.03 3.93
N VAL A 700 -4.92 -0.84 3.72
CA VAL A 700 -4.11 0.24 4.32
C VAL A 700 -4.68 1.61 3.94
N LEU A 701 -4.98 1.75 2.66
CA LEU A 701 -5.64 2.88 2.01
C LEU A 701 -6.89 3.36 2.76
N ILE A 702 -7.75 2.40 3.07
CA ILE A 702 -9.05 2.64 3.68
C ILE A 702 -8.87 2.98 5.16
N THR A 703 -7.92 2.35 5.83
CA THR A 703 -7.75 2.46 7.30
C THR A 703 -7.55 3.92 7.74
N LYS A 704 -6.65 4.65 7.07
CA LYS A 704 -6.36 6.05 7.41
C LYS A 704 -7.58 6.96 7.21
N SER A 705 -8.22 6.86 6.06
CA SER A 705 -9.37 7.72 5.73
C SER A 705 -10.65 7.42 6.54
N LEU A 706 -10.85 6.18 7.00
CA LEU A 706 -11.95 5.85 7.92
C LEU A 706 -11.67 6.33 9.36
N LEU A 707 -10.42 6.24 9.82
CA LEU A 707 -10.01 6.73 11.13
C LEU A 707 -10.33 8.21 11.34
N GLU A 708 -10.09 9.01 10.32
CA GLU A 708 -10.28 10.46 10.35
C GLU A 708 -11.77 10.86 10.39
N GLY A 709 -12.73 9.92 10.21
CA GLY A 709 -14.15 10.15 10.51
C GLY A 709 -14.76 11.33 9.77
N ALA A 710 -15.88 11.91 10.20
CA ALA A 710 -16.65 12.94 9.46
C ALA A 710 -15.87 14.17 8.95
N GLU A 711 -14.68 14.51 9.47
CA GLU A 711 -13.77 15.49 8.84
C GLU A 711 -13.38 15.04 7.42
N ALA A 712 -13.26 13.71 7.23
CA ALA A 712 -13.85 12.87 6.18
C ALA A 712 -14.49 13.49 4.95
N TYR A 713 -15.55 14.21 5.26
CA TYR A 713 -16.55 14.55 4.30
C TYR A 713 -16.11 15.82 3.56
N ASN A 714 -15.23 16.63 4.16
CA ASN A 714 -15.17 18.05 3.87
C ASN A 714 -14.23 18.53 2.78
N ASP A 715 -13.52 17.66 2.07
CA ASP A 715 -12.71 18.12 0.95
C ASP A 715 -12.55 17.00 -0.08
N GLY A 716 -12.70 17.37 -1.36
CA GLY A 716 -12.39 16.54 -2.52
C GLY A 716 -10.92 16.09 -2.61
N ASP A 717 -10.10 16.35 -1.59
CA ASP A 717 -8.67 16.01 -1.53
C ASP A 717 -8.39 14.63 -0.90
N ARG A 718 -9.27 13.65 -1.16
CA ARG A 718 -9.20 12.31 -0.56
C ARG A 718 -8.82 11.19 -1.52
N ALA A 719 -8.48 11.53 -2.75
CA ALA A 719 -7.76 10.63 -3.66
C ALA A 719 -6.28 10.39 -3.26
N LYS A 720 -5.81 10.94 -2.13
CA LYS A 720 -4.39 10.87 -1.70
C LYS A 720 -4.03 9.76 -0.70
N ALA A 721 -4.99 8.93 -0.24
CA ALA A 721 -4.75 8.09 0.94
C ALA A 721 -3.79 6.88 0.75
N LEU A 722 -3.62 6.33 -0.46
CA LEU A 722 -2.59 5.29 -0.74
C LEU A 722 -1.31 5.90 -1.23
N SER A 723 -1.52 6.92 -2.07
CA SER A 723 -0.48 7.55 -2.81
C SER A 723 0.45 8.25 -1.82
N HIS A 724 0.06 8.54 -0.58
CA HIS A 724 0.96 9.03 0.48
C HIS A 724 2.33 8.38 0.62
N PHE A 725 2.58 7.12 0.26
CA PHE A 725 3.96 6.61 0.18
C PHE A 725 4.64 7.04 -1.14
N ILE A 726 4.06 6.66 -2.28
CA ILE A 726 4.55 6.98 -3.62
C ILE A 726 4.55 8.50 -3.87
N ASP A 727 3.46 9.21 -3.62
CA ASP A 727 3.33 10.66 -3.52
C ASP A 727 4.23 11.25 -2.45
N ALA A 728 4.46 10.67 -1.26
CA ALA A 728 5.45 11.25 -0.35
C ALA A 728 6.85 11.23 -0.98
N LEU A 729 7.19 10.12 -1.66
CA LEU A 729 8.45 9.95 -2.38
C LEU A 729 8.52 10.86 -3.62
N ILE A 730 7.42 11.00 -4.38
CA ILE A 730 7.31 11.91 -5.53
C ILE A 730 7.35 13.36 -5.05
N ASP A 731 6.62 13.72 -4.00
CA ASP A 731 6.63 15.04 -3.36
C ASP A 731 8.04 15.36 -2.84
N LEU A 732 8.73 14.39 -2.22
CA LEU A 732 10.15 14.50 -1.87
C LEU A 732 11.01 14.79 -3.12
N ALA A 733 10.77 14.12 -4.24
CA ALA A 733 11.48 14.40 -5.50
C ALA A 733 11.16 15.80 -6.05
N LEU A 734 9.90 16.24 -5.95
CA LEU A 734 9.41 17.53 -6.43
C LEU A 734 9.90 18.71 -5.59
N LEU A 735 10.23 18.52 -4.30
CA LEU A 735 10.95 19.51 -3.48
C LEU A 735 12.29 19.93 -4.12
N GLY A 736 12.86 19.10 -5.00
CA GLY A 736 14.07 19.41 -5.76
C GLY A 736 13.86 20.29 -7.00
N HIS A 737 12.67 20.24 -7.62
CA HIS A 737 12.37 20.95 -8.88
C HIS A 737 11.83 22.36 -8.67
N ALA A 738 11.11 22.56 -7.57
CA ALA A 738 10.70 23.89 -7.13
C ALA A 738 11.57 24.23 -5.92
N GLY A 739 12.42 25.25 -6.02
CA GLY A 739 13.18 25.80 -4.88
C GLY A 739 12.25 26.42 -3.83
N ILE A 740 11.43 25.59 -3.16
CA ILE A 740 10.43 26.02 -2.20
C ILE A 740 11.10 26.05 -0.84
N LYS A 741 11.52 27.28 -0.49
CA LYS A 741 11.86 27.70 0.86
C LYS A 741 10.82 27.19 1.86
N GLY A 742 11.20 26.22 2.71
CA GLY A 742 10.65 26.08 4.06
C GLY A 742 9.39 25.23 4.27
N LYS A 743 8.98 24.34 3.36
CA LYS A 743 7.92 23.36 3.71
C LYS A 743 8.51 22.25 4.61
N PRO A 744 7.98 22.04 5.83
CA PRO A 744 8.47 21.01 6.73
C PRO A 744 8.12 19.61 6.19
N VAL A 745 9.05 18.65 6.36
CA VAL A 745 8.82 17.23 6.06
C VAL A 745 7.69 16.70 6.94
N SER A 746 6.67 16.10 6.33
CA SER A 746 5.53 15.53 7.05
C SER A 746 5.94 14.33 7.92
N GLY A 747 5.18 14.02 8.97
CA GLY A 747 5.46 12.86 9.83
C GLY A 747 5.47 11.51 9.09
N VAL A 748 4.67 11.39 8.02
CA VAL A 748 4.65 10.20 7.14
C VAL A 748 5.96 10.09 6.37
N GLN A 749 6.42 11.19 5.75
CA GLN A 749 7.72 11.24 5.08
C GLN A 749 8.86 10.93 6.05
N LYS A 750 8.81 11.41 7.30
CA LYS A 750 9.83 11.11 8.31
C LYS A 750 9.89 9.63 8.67
N THR A 751 8.75 9.05 9.02
CA THR A 751 8.62 7.61 9.33
C THR A 751 9.14 6.77 8.17
N LEU A 752 8.89 7.23 6.95
CA LEU A 752 9.29 6.52 5.75
C LEU A 752 10.79 6.61 5.46
N ILE A 753 11.38 7.80 5.54
CA ILE A 753 12.82 7.98 5.40
C ILE A 753 13.54 7.10 6.44
N GLN A 754 13.03 7.08 7.67
CA GLN A 754 13.55 6.24 8.74
C GLN A 754 13.36 4.74 8.47
N LEU A 755 12.27 4.32 7.83
CA LEU A 755 12.10 2.93 7.38
C LEU A 755 13.23 2.54 6.42
N LEU A 756 13.51 3.38 5.43
CA LEU A 756 14.53 3.15 4.41
C LEU A 756 15.94 3.12 5.02
N GLY A 757 16.15 3.88 6.09
CA GLY A 757 17.34 3.82 6.95
C GLY A 757 18.64 4.35 6.31
N ASP A 758 18.66 4.60 5.00
CA ASP A 758 19.82 5.07 4.26
C ASP A 758 19.40 5.95 3.06
N VAL A 759 20.16 7.03 2.85
CA VAL A 759 19.90 8.03 1.80
C VAL A 759 19.92 7.42 0.40
N ASN A 760 20.87 6.52 0.11
CA ASN A 760 20.99 5.93 -1.23
C ASN A 760 19.82 4.98 -1.54
N THR A 761 19.36 4.25 -0.52
CA THR A 761 18.19 3.36 -0.64
C THR A 761 16.93 4.18 -0.89
N ALA A 762 16.79 5.32 -0.21
CA ALA A 762 15.71 6.27 -0.48
C ALA A 762 15.81 6.90 -1.87
N GLU A 763 16.99 7.36 -2.27
CA GLU A 763 17.22 7.94 -3.60
C GLU A 763 16.87 6.96 -4.71
N ASN A 764 17.39 5.73 -4.67
CA ASN A 764 17.14 4.72 -5.71
C ASN A 764 15.65 4.42 -5.85
N LEU A 765 14.95 4.32 -4.72
CA LEU A 765 13.52 4.05 -4.69
C LEU A 765 12.71 5.22 -5.26
N ILE A 766 13.03 6.45 -4.85
CA ILE A 766 12.36 7.66 -5.33
C ILE A 766 12.65 7.87 -6.82
N ALA A 767 13.88 7.61 -7.27
CA ALA A 767 14.30 7.69 -8.66
C ALA A 767 13.46 6.76 -9.55
N GLN A 768 13.26 5.51 -9.12
CA GLN A 768 12.43 4.53 -9.83
C GLN A 768 10.97 4.97 -9.94
N ILE A 769 10.42 5.53 -8.86
CA ILE A 769 9.01 5.96 -8.82
C ILE A 769 8.79 7.22 -9.65
N SER A 770 9.67 8.21 -9.51
CA SER A 770 9.56 9.50 -10.19
C SER A 770 9.98 9.43 -11.67
N GLY A 771 10.60 8.32 -12.09
CA GLY A 771 11.25 8.19 -13.39
C GLY A 771 12.50 9.08 -13.54
N GLN A 772 12.92 9.75 -12.46
CA GLN A 772 14.12 10.59 -12.47
C GLN A 772 15.35 9.71 -12.30
N GLN A 773 16.38 9.93 -13.11
CA GLN A 773 17.63 9.18 -12.96
C GLN A 773 18.33 9.47 -11.62
N ARG A 774 18.15 10.66 -11.06
CA ARG A 774 18.77 11.13 -9.80
C ARG A 774 17.94 12.19 -9.11
N LEU A 775 18.06 12.25 -7.78
CA LEU A 775 17.43 13.29 -6.99
C LEU A 775 18.28 14.56 -6.90
N HIS A 776 17.61 15.69 -6.66
CA HIS A 776 18.28 16.96 -6.40
C HIS A 776 19.04 16.91 -5.06
N GLN A 777 20.23 17.51 -4.97
CA GLN A 777 21.10 17.46 -3.79
C GLN A 777 20.41 17.91 -2.50
N ARG A 778 19.55 18.93 -2.56
CA ARG A 778 18.75 19.38 -1.41
C ARG A 778 17.80 18.31 -0.86
N VAL A 779 17.27 17.43 -1.71
CA VAL A 779 16.40 16.34 -1.28
C VAL A 779 17.20 15.30 -0.50
N LEU A 780 18.42 15.00 -0.95
CA LEU A 780 19.34 14.10 -0.25
C LEU A 780 19.72 14.64 1.14
N GLU A 781 19.97 15.95 1.26
CA GLU A 781 20.21 16.62 2.54
C GLU A 781 19.01 16.49 3.48
N VAL A 782 17.80 16.72 3.00
CA VAL A 782 16.56 16.59 3.80
C VAL A 782 16.36 15.15 4.27
N ILE A 783 16.65 14.16 3.41
CA ILE A 783 16.60 12.75 3.80
C ILE A 783 17.63 12.48 4.91
N GLN A 784 18.86 12.99 4.79
CA GLN A 784 19.90 12.83 5.80
C GLN A 784 19.52 13.52 7.14
N GLU A 785 19.00 14.76 7.09
CA GLU A 785 18.54 15.50 8.29
C GLU A 785 17.49 14.69 9.07
N VAL A 786 16.59 14.00 8.38
CA VAL A 786 15.56 13.15 9.00
C VAL A 786 16.13 11.85 9.56
N LEU A 787 17.12 11.25 8.90
CA LEU A 787 17.81 10.04 9.39
C LEU A 787 18.62 10.33 10.65
N ASP A 788 19.22 11.53 10.74
CA ASP A 788 20.01 11.96 11.90
C ASP A 788 19.11 12.32 13.12
N ASP A 789 17.86 12.75 12.89
CA ASP A 789 16.87 13.02 13.94
C ASP A 789 16.19 11.73 14.45
N SER A 790 16.92 10.97 15.25
CA SER A 790 16.50 9.68 15.82
C SER A 790 15.28 9.73 16.76
N ASN A 791 14.85 10.92 17.20
CA ASN A 791 13.69 11.13 18.09
C ASN A 791 12.41 11.50 17.34
N SER A 792 12.46 11.69 16.02
CA SER A 792 11.29 12.10 15.24
C SER A 792 10.36 10.94 14.83
N ALA A 793 10.78 9.68 15.04
CA ALA A 793 10.03 8.48 14.68
C ALA A 793 8.98 8.12 15.75
N LYS A 794 7.69 8.07 15.37
CA LYS A 794 6.64 7.52 16.26
C LYS A 794 6.67 5.99 16.38
N SER A 795 7.46 5.31 15.56
CA SER A 795 7.61 3.85 15.57
C SER A 795 9.04 3.48 15.19
N LYS A 796 9.68 2.59 15.97
CA LYS A 796 11.07 2.21 15.80
C LYS A 796 11.29 0.75 16.14
N THR A 797 12.06 0.05 15.31
CA THR A 797 12.57 -1.29 15.62
C THR A 797 14.06 -1.24 15.91
N LEU A 798 14.47 -1.91 16.99
CA LEU A 798 15.84 -2.08 17.43
C LEU A 798 16.21 -3.57 17.40
N ILE A 799 17.49 -3.85 17.17
CA ILE A 799 18.08 -5.19 17.23
C ILE A 799 19.09 -5.18 18.38
N ARG A 800 19.02 -6.19 19.24
CA ARG A 800 19.94 -6.38 20.37
C ARG A 800 20.68 -7.71 20.26
#